data_AF-A0A816C7P1-F1
#
_entry.id   AF-A0A816C7P1-F1
#
_cell.length_a   1.000
_cell.length_b   1.000
_cell.length_c   1.000
_cell.angle_alpha   90.00
_cell.angle_beta   90.00
_cell.angle_gamma   90.00
#
_symmetry.space_group_name_H-M   'P 1'
#
loop_
_entity.id
_entity.type
_entity.pdbx_description
1 polymer ?
#
loop_
_entity_poly.entity_id
_entity_poly.type
_entity_poly.pdbx_seq_one_letter_code
_entity_poly.pdbx_strand_id
1 'polypeptide(L)'
;MSSFITLPVEIVYRILDHLELEDIFWSVRNVCQRFEKILNTYKHPKTIHTLNVYSKKITDKEAKHVGKILKVDEALVDLNFGNKGITDKGVWYLADALKVNKTLTSLRLFGNRIGDVGAQYLADALKVNRTLTTLDLRWSSISIVGAEYLADVVSINETIEELWLGDKFSGVIAACHLAKLLRVNQTITEIIPYNQLPPSSLPLKWATAWKVPQTLTKLGLPSYKLHSRGAYYLADALKCNHTLTKLDLTYKYIEDGGAQHFAEFLKVNQTLTSINLASNSIHAHGAQHLADALKINQTLIEINLGDNYIQSAGAQYLADALRVNQTLKILYLRSNGIENDGIRHLADALKNNQTLTTLTLDSNRFREQASEYLIEALEINRTLTKIVAQSSVNGPIEAWFLAKHLRTNKTLVTLSMFGLASGNEGELLLDETRHMSQTLTTLQLKSNAILALGARYLADALITLTSLTLSHVWLSNEGAKHLADVLKVNQVCVSIMIILIAIIPYQTLTTLNLDDNWMGDSGIEHLAAALAVNHTLSALNISGNDITDEGIQHLADALKQNQTLTTLNIANNKLGPMSPVHIGKALCQNQTLATLDLSKNAITDTGACHIANGLKKNRTLTTLNIAENKLGPMGALFIGRALHENQTLTTLNLRNNDIRRSGAKNITEALHINCSVSTLDIGANRFRDEGILNIVGVLRINHIRSLSLDNLLITQTALSHLVEALKVNKTLTTLSLASCKIDGRKCASLNEMLRHNQSLTTLNLNSNRITAGGGQLLAEALLHNKTLTTLWLINTGIGDYGAKCFADALKVNETLTTLMLRWNHISTGGTRHFN
;
A
#
# COMPACT_ATOMS: atom_id res chain seq x y z
N MET A 1 13.60 -12.48 -74.82
CA MET A 1 14.07 -11.11 -75.09
C MET A 1 13.22 -10.18 -74.23
N SER A 2 13.73 -9.84 -73.05
CA SER A 2 14.29 -8.51 -72.70
C SER A 2 13.15 -7.50 -72.45
N SER A 3 13.01 -6.83 -71.31
CA SER A 3 14.04 -6.29 -70.40
C SER A 3 13.42 -5.83 -69.06
N PHE A 4 14.24 -5.91 -68.02
CA PHE A 4 14.11 -5.33 -66.68
C PHE A 4 13.67 -3.86 -66.65
N ILE A 5 12.87 -3.48 -65.63
CA ILE A 5 13.16 -2.33 -64.74
C ILE A 5 12.74 -2.71 -63.30
N THR A 6 13.71 -2.67 -62.39
CA THR A 6 13.60 -2.81 -60.93
C THR A 6 13.51 -1.43 -60.25
N LEU A 7 12.79 -1.37 -59.11
CA LEU A 7 12.98 -0.56 -57.86
C LEU A 7 11.68 0.16 -57.38
N PRO A 8 11.49 0.45 -56.06
CA PRO A 8 11.86 -0.25 -54.82
C PRO A 8 10.71 -0.34 -53.76
N VAL A 9 11.00 -1.04 -52.66
CA VAL A 9 10.15 -1.59 -51.57
C VAL A 9 9.44 -0.57 -50.62
N GLU A 10 9.17 0.68 -51.00
CA GLU A 10 8.73 1.69 -49.99
C GLU A 10 7.42 2.47 -50.23
N ILE A 11 6.57 2.10 -51.20
CA ILE A 11 5.36 2.91 -51.50
C ILE A 11 4.01 2.15 -51.46
N VAL A 12 3.97 0.82 -51.35
CA VAL A 12 2.70 0.07 -51.17
C VAL A 12 2.26 -0.01 -49.69
N TYR A 13 3.06 0.48 -48.75
CA TYR A 13 2.66 0.69 -47.34
C TYR A 13 1.80 1.94 -47.10
N ARG A 14 1.38 2.64 -48.15
CA ARG A 14 0.38 3.71 -48.03
C ARG A 14 -0.68 3.51 -49.10
N ILE A 15 -1.93 3.53 -48.66
CA ILE A 15 -3.17 3.38 -49.43
C ILE A 15 -3.76 1.95 -49.30
N LEU A 16 -4.27 1.71 -48.07
CA LEU A 16 -5.48 0.95 -47.71
C LEU A 16 -5.28 -0.57 -47.49
N ASP A 17 -5.16 -1.15 -46.28
CA ASP A 17 -5.45 -0.74 -44.89
C ASP A 17 -6.84 -0.14 -44.60
N HIS A 18 -7.72 -0.08 -45.60
CA HIS A 18 -9.12 0.28 -45.42
C HIS A 18 -9.99 -0.65 -46.24
N LEU A 19 -10.24 -1.85 -45.69
CA LEU A 19 -11.52 -2.56 -45.68
C LEU A 19 -11.28 -3.97 -45.12
N GLU A 20 -10.88 -4.05 -43.85
CA GLU A 20 -11.05 -5.27 -43.05
C GLU A 20 -12.49 -5.27 -42.50
N LEU A 21 -13.25 -6.30 -42.87
CA LEU A 21 -14.61 -6.57 -42.44
C LEU A 21 -14.59 -7.46 -41.20
N GLU A 22 -14.49 -6.87 -40.01
CA GLU A 22 -14.93 -7.50 -38.76
C GLU A 22 -15.74 -6.51 -37.91
N ASP A 23 -16.79 -7.03 -37.29
CA ASP A 23 -17.74 -6.40 -36.37
C ASP A 23 -18.82 -5.45 -36.92
N ILE A 24 -19.91 -6.06 -37.42
CA ILE A 24 -21.24 -5.45 -37.45
C ILE A 24 -22.23 -6.35 -36.71
N PHE A 25 -22.74 -5.91 -35.55
CA PHE A 25 -23.90 -6.54 -34.90
C PHE A 25 -25.22 -5.91 -35.36
N TRP A 26 -26.01 -6.75 -36.04
CA TRP A 26 -27.36 -6.50 -36.53
C TRP A 26 -28.44 -7.00 -35.55
N SER A 27 -29.67 -6.48 -35.69
CA SER A 27 -30.78 -6.69 -34.75
C SER A 27 -31.41 -8.10 -34.74
N VAL A 28 -32.16 -8.36 -33.66
CA VAL A 28 -32.38 -9.63 -32.93
C VAL A 28 -33.40 -10.63 -33.56
N ARG A 29 -33.47 -10.78 -34.89
CA ARG A 29 -34.31 -11.84 -35.51
C ARG A 29 -33.58 -12.77 -36.48
N ASN A 30 -32.38 -12.40 -36.93
CA ASN A 30 -31.61 -13.16 -37.94
C ASN A 30 -30.50 -14.08 -37.38
N VAL A 31 -30.23 -14.07 -36.08
CA VAL A 31 -29.08 -14.78 -35.49
C VAL A 31 -29.31 -16.30 -35.44
N CYS A 32 -30.50 -16.78 -35.08
CA CYS A 32 -30.75 -18.23 -34.96
C CYS A 32 -30.71 -18.98 -36.29
N GLN A 33 -31.25 -18.39 -37.38
CA GLN A 33 -31.20 -19.01 -38.72
C GLN A 33 -29.81 -18.96 -39.37
N ARG A 34 -28.96 -17.97 -39.01
CA ARG A 34 -27.59 -17.86 -39.53
C ARG A 34 -26.57 -18.67 -38.73
N PHE A 35 -26.79 -18.91 -37.43
CA PHE A 35 -25.92 -19.81 -36.64
C PHE A 35 -26.02 -21.28 -37.11
N GLU A 36 -27.22 -21.76 -37.44
CA GLU A 36 -27.42 -23.07 -38.09
C GLU A 36 -26.73 -23.13 -39.47
N LYS A 37 -26.75 -22.02 -40.23
CA LYS A 37 -26.13 -21.95 -41.56
C LYS A 37 -24.60 -21.94 -41.49
N ILE A 38 -24.00 -21.21 -40.54
CA ILE A 38 -22.55 -21.21 -40.32
C ILE A 38 -22.08 -22.61 -39.89
N LEU A 39 -22.77 -23.24 -38.93
CA LEU A 39 -22.40 -24.57 -38.43
C LEU A 39 -22.62 -25.70 -39.44
N ASN A 40 -23.61 -25.59 -40.33
CA ASN A 40 -23.80 -26.55 -41.43
C ASN A 40 -22.84 -26.35 -42.62
N THR A 41 -22.22 -25.17 -42.75
CA THR A 41 -21.30 -24.85 -43.87
C THR A 41 -19.85 -25.24 -43.53
N TYR A 42 -19.46 -25.19 -42.25
CA TYR A 42 -18.12 -25.58 -41.80
C TYR A 42 -18.03 -27.06 -41.45
N LYS A 43 -17.91 -27.92 -42.47
CA LYS A 43 -17.78 -29.37 -42.29
C LYS A 43 -16.47 -29.85 -41.64
N HIS A 44 -15.49 -28.98 -41.37
CA HIS A 44 -14.24 -29.35 -40.68
C HIS A 44 -13.62 -28.17 -39.90
N PRO A 45 -13.90 -28.00 -38.60
CA PRO A 45 -13.22 -27.00 -37.76
C PRO A 45 -11.85 -27.53 -37.33
N LYS A 46 -10.83 -27.44 -38.19
CA LYS A 46 -9.44 -27.82 -37.83
C LYS A 46 -8.60 -26.66 -37.27
N THR A 47 -9.20 -25.49 -37.00
CA THR A 47 -8.44 -24.25 -36.69
C THR A 47 -8.89 -23.50 -35.44
N ILE A 48 -9.99 -23.87 -34.79
CA ILE A 48 -10.52 -23.14 -33.62
C ILE A 48 -10.05 -23.80 -32.32
N HIS A 49 -9.07 -23.19 -31.65
CA HIS A 49 -8.47 -23.70 -30.42
C HIS A 49 -9.18 -23.20 -29.15
N THR A 50 -9.87 -22.06 -29.23
CA THR A 50 -10.63 -21.46 -28.13
C THR A 50 -11.98 -20.96 -28.66
N LEU A 51 -13.07 -21.35 -28.00
CA LEU A 51 -14.42 -20.91 -28.35
C LEU A 51 -15.04 -20.17 -27.17
N ASN A 52 -15.09 -18.84 -27.28
CA ASN A 52 -15.76 -17.97 -26.32
C ASN A 52 -17.02 -17.37 -26.95
N VAL A 53 -18.19 -17.70 -26.41
CA VAL A 53 -19.46 -17.32 -27.04
C VAL A 53 -20.13 -16.22 -26.22
N TYR A 54 -20.10 -14.97 -26.68
CA TYR A 54 -20.46 -13.80 -25.87
C TYR A 54 -21.97 -13.44 -25.84
N SER A 55 -22.86 -14.21 -26.48
CA SER A 55 -24.30 -13.89 -26.52
C SER A 55 -25.01 -14.09 -25.17
N LYS A 56 -25.96 -13.19 -24.84
CA LYS A 56 -26.83 -13.21 -23.63
C LYS A 56 -28.09 -14.09 -23.78
N LYS A 57 -28.29 -14.75 -24.92
CA LYS A 57 -29.47 -15.60 -25.24
C LYS A 57 -29.12 -17.05 -25.59
N ILE A 58 -27.98 -17.54 -25.13
CA ILE A 58 -27.61 -18.94 -25.25
C ILE A 58 -28.38 -19.70 -24.16
N THR A 59 -28.89 -20.88 -24.49
CA THR A 59 -29.66 -21.76 -23.61
C THR A 59 -29.18 -23.20 -23.79
N ASP A 60 -29.84 -24.18 -23.18
CA ASP A 60 -29.51 -25.60 -23.37
C ASP A 60 -29.54 -26.06 -24.84
N LYS A 61 -30.23 -25.33 -25.74
CA LYS A 61 -30.28 -25.63 -27.17
C LYS A 61 -28.94 -25.44 -27.86
N GLU A 62 -28.21 -24.39 -27.51
CA GLU A 62 -26.89 -24.11 -28.06
C GLU A 62 -25.82 -25.04 -27.45
N ALA A 63 -25.94 -25.36 -26.16
CA ALA A 63 -25.11 -26.39 -25.52
C ALA A 63 -25.27 -27.77 -26.15
N LYS A 64 -26.48 -28.12 -26.62
CA LYS A 64 -26.72 -29.33 -27.44
C LYS A 64 -25.94 -29.32 -28.76
N HIS A 65 -25.88 -28.18 -29.45
CA HIS A 65 -25.16 -28.09 -30.73
C HIS A 65 -23.65 -28.15 -30.52
N VAL A 66 -23.12 -27.42 -29.53
CA VAL A 66 -21.70 -27.47 -29.19
C VAL A 66 -21.30 -28.84 -28.65
N GLY A 67 -22.15 -29.51 -27.87
CA GLY A 67 -21.93 -30.90 -27.45
C GLY A 67 -21.78 -31.85 -28.64
N LYS A 68 -22.56 -31.69 -29.72
CA LYS A 68 -22.38 -32.50 -30.94
C LYS A 68 -21.04 -32.23 -31.64
N ILE A 69 -20.59 -30.97 -31.63
CA ILE A 69 -19.33 -30.57 -32.25
C ILE A 69 -18.15 -31.11 -31.44
N LEU A 70 -18.15 -30.95 -30.12
CA LEU A 70 -17.11 -31.47 -29.23
C LEU A 70 -16.87 -32.97 -29.38
N LYS A 71 -17.86 -33.75 -29.86
CA LYS A 71 -17.68 -35.19 -30.12
C LYS A 71 -16.84 -35.51 -31.35
N VAL A 72 -16.77 -34.61 -32.32
CA VAL A 72 -16.06 -34.79 -33.60
C VAL A 72 -14.90 -33.81 -33.78
N ASP A 73 -14.84 -32.76 -32.96
CA ASP A 73 -13.82 -31.73 -32.99
C ASP A 73 -12.53 -32.22 -32.33
N GLU A 74 -11.42 -32.03 -33.05
CA GLU A 74 -10.07 -32.46 -32.65
C GLU A 74 -9.13 -31.26 -32.43
N ALA A 75 -9.64 -30.02 -32.35
CA ALA A 75 -8.82 -28.80 -32.28
C ALA A 75 -9.14 -27.91 -31.06
N LEU A 76 -10.35 -27.99 -30.52
CA LEU A 76 -10.83 -27.12 -29.45
C LEU A 76 -10.28 -27.55 -28.08
N VAL A 77 -9.60 -26.61 -27.41
CA VAL A 77 -8.86 -26.82 -26.15
C VAL A 77 -9.50 -26.06 -24.99
N ASP A 78 -10.05 -24.86 -25.22
CA ASP A 78 -10.73 -24.05 -24.19
C ASP A 78 -12.16 -23.65 -24.61
N LEU A 79 -13.13 -24.02 -23.77
CA LEU A 79 -14.55 -23.72 -23.96
C LEU A 79 -15.08 -22.90 -22.79
N ASN A 80 -15.49 -21.65 -23.08
CA ASN A 80 -16.09 -20.77 -22.08
C ASN A 80 -17.57 -20.53 -22.34
N PHE A 81 -18.39 -21.14 -21.49
CA PHE A 81 -19.85 -21.10 -21.48
C PHE A 81 -20.40 -20.43 -20.21
N GLY A 82 -19.63 -19.54 -19.58
CA GLY A 82 -20.03 -18.85 -18.36
C GLY A 82 -21.15 -17.80 -18.56
N ASN A 83 -22.05 -17.67 -17.57
CA ASN A 83 -23.19 -16.74 -17.53
C ASN A 83 -24.17 -16.90 -18.70
N LYS A 84 -24.43 -18.14 -19.13
CA LYS A 84 -25.28 -18.46 -20.30
C LYS A 84 -26.61 -19.10 -19.95
N GLY A 85 -27.03 -19.08 -18.68
CA GLY A 85 -28.33 -19.65 -18.28
C GLY A 85 -28.48 -21.13 -18.59
N ILE A 86 -27.36 -21.85 -18.77
CA ILE A 86 -27.33 -23.29 -18.99
C ILE A 86 -27.87 -23.97 -17.73
N THR A 87 -28.75 -24.94 -17.91
CA THR A 87 -29.26 -25.78 -16.83
C THR A 87 -28.57 -27.15 -16.84
N ASP A 88 -28.93 -28.02 -15.90
CA ASP A 88 -28.49 -29.42 -15.88
C ASP A 88 -28.66 -30.13 -17.24
N LYS A 89 -29.69 -29.74 -18.01
CA LYS A 89 -29.97 -30.30 -19.34
C LYS A 89 -28.94 -29.88 -20.39
N GLY A 90 -28.46 -28.64 -20.35
CA GLY A 90 -27.39 -28.18 -21.25
C GLY A 90 -26.04 -28.76 -20.85
N VAL A 91 -25.76 -28.86 -19.54
CA VAL A 91 -24.57 -29.53 -19.01
C VAL A 91 -24.54 -31.01 -19.41
N TRP A 92 -25.67 -31.69 -19.42
CA TRP A 92 -25.75 -33.09 -19.88
C TRP A 92 -25.16 -33.28 -21.28
N TYR A 93 -25.48 -32.41 -22.24
CA TYR A 93 -24.93 -32.50 -23.60
C TYR A 93 -23.42 -32.27 -23.66
N LEU A 94 -22.88 -31.39 -22.81
CA LEU A 94 -21.45 -31.12 -22.74
C LEU A 94 -20.71 -32.27 -22.03
N ALA A 95 -21.26 -32.77 -20.93
CA ALA A 95 -20.74 -33.92 -20.21
C ALA A 95 -20.73 -35.19 -21.08
N ASP A 96 -21.78 -35.42 -21.87
CA ASP A 96 -21.85 -36.53 -22.82
C ASP A 96 -20.81 -36.40 -23.95
N ALA A 97 -20.45 -35.18 -24.34
CA ALA A 97 -19.38 -34.93 -25.30
C ALA A 97 -17.98 -35.10 -24.69
N LEU A 98 -17.77 -34.64 -23.45
CA LEU A 98 -16.51 -34.80 -22.71
C LEU A 98 -16.07 -36.26 -22.55
N LYS A 99 -17.02 -37.21 -22.52
CA LYS A 99 -16.70 -38.65 -22.44
C LYS A 99 -15.89 -39.16 -23.63
N VAL A 100 -16.01 -38.53 -24.79
CA VAL A 100 -15.32 -38.93 -26.02
C VAL A 100 -14.34 -37.88 -26.54
N ASN A 101 -14.51 -36.61 -26.15
CA ASN A 101 -13.59 -35.53 -26.51
C ASN A 101 -12.24 -35.72 -25.83
N LYS A 102 -11.16 -35.59 -26.60
CA LYS A 102 -9.77 -35.79 -26.14
C LYS A 102 -8.90 -34.54 -26.27
N THR A 103 -9.50 -33.37 -26.48
CA THR A 103 -8.76 -32.14 -26.81
C THR A 103 -9.06 -31.01 -25.85
N LEU A 104 -10.26 -30.97 -25.28
CA LEU A 104 -10.66 -29.94 -24.34
C LEU A 104 -9.93 -30.13 -23.01
N THR A 105 -9.17 -29.10 -22.62
CA THR A 105 -8.45 -29.01 -21.35
C THR A 105 -9.12 -28.04 -20.39
N SER A 106 -9.82 -27.01 -20.89
CA SER A 106 -10.52 -26.02 -20.05
C SER A 106 -12.01 -25.96 -20.37
N LEU A 107 -12.85 -26.15 -19.34
CA LEU A 107 -14.28 -25.97 -19.41
C LEU A 107 -14.76 -25.00 -18.33
N ARG A 108 -15.18 -23.82 -18.76
CA ARG A 108 -15.70 -22.77 -17.87
C ARG A 108 -17.22 -22.69 -17.98
N LEU A 109 -17.90 -23.00 -16.90
CA LEU A 109 -19.36 -23.06 -16.77
C LEU A 109 -19.89 -22.14 -15.66
N PHE A 110 -19.08 -21.19 -15.17
CA PHE A 110 -19.46 -20.30 -14.08
C PHE A 110 -20.75 -19.50 -14.35
N GLY A 111 -21.55 -19.21 -13.34
CA GLY A 111 -22.75 -18.37 -13.46
C GLY A 111 -23.91 -19.00 -14.23
N ASN A 112 -23.95 -20.33 -14.33
CA ASN A 112 -25.04 -21.09 -14.93
C ASN A 112 -25.97 -21.69 -13.86
N ARG A 113 -27.17 -22.13 -14.25
CA ARG A 113 -28.16 -22.74 -13.33
C ARG A 113 -27.94 -24.25 -13.19
N ILE A 114 -26.70 -24.63 -12.93
CA ILE A 114 -26.28 -26.03 -12.78
C ILE A 114 -26.58 -26.45 -11.34
N GLY A 115 -27.49 -27.40 -11.15
CA GLY A 115 -27.79 -28.03 -9.87
C GLY A 115 -27.00 -29.33 -9.66
N ASP A 116 -27.40 -30.10 -8.65
CA ASP A 116 -26.72 -31.35 -8.27
C ASP A 116 -26.68 -32.38 -9.39
N VAL A 117 -27.75 -32.42 -10.20
CA VAL A 117 -27.88 -33.34 -11.33
C VAL A 117 -26.85 -32.99 -12.43
N GLY A 118 -26.64 -31.70 -12.72
CA GLY A 118 -25.61 -31.27 -13.66
C GLY A 118 -24.20 -31.53 -13.14
N ALA A 119 -23.96 -31.32 -11.85
CA ALA A 119 -22.70 -31.68 -11.19
C ALA A 119 -22.42 -33.20 -11.27
N GLN A 120 -23.46 -34.03 -11.09
CA GLN A 120 -23.37 -35.48 -11.26
C GLN A 120 -23.00 -35.86 -12.70
N TYR A 121 -23.59 -35.22 -13.72
CA TYR A 121 -23.24 -35.50 -15.11
C TYR A 121 -21.78 -35.16 -15.44
N LEU A 122 -21.28 -34.03 -14.95
CA LEU A 122 -19.88 -33.67 -15.10
C LEU A 122 -18.98 -34.65 -14.36
N ALA A 123 -19.38 -35.06 -13.15
CA ALA A 123 -18.65 -36.07 -12.42
C ALA A 123 -18.58 -37.41 -13.19
N ASP A 124 -19.68 -37.87 -13.76
CA ASP A 124 -19.70 -39.09 -14.57
C ASP A 124 -18.87 -38.97 -15.86
N ALA A 125 -18.76 -37.78 -16.44
CA ALA A 125 -17.87 -37.55 -17.58
C ALA A 125 -16.39 -37.59 -17.17
N LEU A 126 -16.04 -36.97 -16.04
CA LEU A 126 -14.67 -36.92 -15.50
C LEU A 126 -14.16 -38.28 -14.99
N LYS A 127 -15.03 -39.27 -14.78
CA LYS A 127 -14.60 -40.66 -14.50
C LYS A 127 -13.81 -41.24 -15.68
N VAL A 128 -14.11 -40.79 -16.89
CA VAL A 128 -13.55 -41.32 -18.14
C VAL A 128 -12.68 -40.30 -18.86
N ASN A 129 -13.02 -39.01 -18.80
CA ASN A 129 -12.23 -37.95 -19.41
C ASN A 129 -10.90 -37.74 -18.67
N ARG A 130 -9.79 -37.81 -19.41
CA ARG A 130 -8.41 -37.64 -18.91
C ARG A 130 -7.69 -36.49 -19.60
N THR A 131 -8.42 -35.47 -20.04
CA THR A 131 -7.84 -34.34 -20.79
C THR A 131 -8.17 -33.01 -20.14
N LEU A 132 -9.30 -32.92 -19.43
CA LEU A 132 -9.70 -31.71 -18.73
C LEU A 132 -8.79 -31.46 -17.53
N THR A 133 -8.19 -30.27 -17.49
CA THR A 133 -7.34 -29.76 -16.42
C THR A 133 -8.02 -28.65 -15.61
N THR A 134 -8.85 -27.84 -16.25
CA THR A 134 -9.58 -26.74 -15.60
C THR A 134 -11.09 -26.94 -15.70
N LEU A 135 -11.77 -26.96 -14.55
CA LEU A 135 -13.23 -26.96 -14.46
C LEU A 135 -13.71 -25.81 -13.55
N ASP A 136 -14.42 -24.85 -14.13
CA ASP A 136 -14.99 -23.72 -13.40
C ASP A 136 -16.51 -23.80 -13.30
N LEU A 137 -17.02 -24.05 -12.09
CA LEU A 137 -18.43 -24.16 -11.74
C LEU A 137 -18.90 -23.08 -10.76
N ARG A 138 -18.13 -21.98 -10.60
CA ARG A 138 -18.49 -20.87 -9.70
C ARG A 138 -19.88 -20.35 -10.01
N TRP A 139 -20.58 -19.84 -8.99
CA TRP A 139 -21.91 -19.25 -9.18
C TRP A 139 -22.95 -20.20 -9.82
N SER A 140 -22.82 -21.51 -9.56
CA SER A 140 -23.81 -22.54 -9.92
C SER A 140 -24.76 -22.87 -8.76
N SER A 141 -25.95 -23.41 -9.06
CA SER A 141 -26.95 -23.89 -8.09
C SER A 141 -26.62 -25.25 -7.45
N ILE A 142 -25.35 -25.66 -7.45
CA ILE A 142 -24.88 -26.94 -6.91
C ILE A 142 -25.00 -26.91 -5.39
N SER A 143 -25.72 -27.88 -4.83
CA SER A 143 -25.84 -28.11 -3.39
C SER A 143 -24.75 -29.08 -2.91
N ILE A 144 -24.83 -29.48 -1.64
CA ILE A 144 -23.91 -30.45 -1.03
C ILE A 144 -23.86 -31.78 -1.79
N VAL A 145 -24.99 -32.25 -2.32
CA VAL A 145 -25.08 -33.56 -3.00
C VAL A 145 -24.31 -33.52 -4.33
N GLY A 146 -24.42 -32.44 -5.11
CA GLY A 146 -23.67 -32.28 -6.34
C GLY A 146 -22.17 -32.08 -6.13
N ALA A 147 -21.82 -31.40 -5.05
CA ALA A 147 -20.44 -31.25 -4.60
C ALA A 147 -19.79 -32.59 -4.23
N GLU A 148 -20.53 -33.49 -3.57
CA GLU A 148 -20.04 -34.84 -3.25
C GLU A 148 -19.66 -35.62 -4.51
N TYR A 149 -20.51 -35.58 -5.55
CA TYR A 149 -20.21 -36.24 -6.82
C TYR A 149 -18.92 -35.71 -7.47
N LEU A 150 -18.70 -34.39 -7.45
CA LEU A 150 -17.50 -33.76 -8.00
C LEU A 150 -16.25 -34.07 -7.18
N ALA A 151 -16.36 -34.04 -5.84
CA ALA A 151 -15.24 -34.38 -4.96
C ALA A 151 -14.84 -35.86 -5.09
N ASP A 152 -15.81 -36.77 -5.22
CA ASP A 152 -15.55 -38.19 -5.37
C ASP A 152 -14.89 -38.51 -6.71
N VAL A 153 -15.27 -37.84 -7.82
CA VAL A 153 -14.57 -38.06 -9.09
C VAL A 153 -13.17 -37.43 -9.10
N VAL A 154 -12.97 -36.26 -8.49
CA VAL A 154 -11.65 -35.60 -8.45
C VAL A 154 -10.67 -36.41 -7.60
N SER A 155 -11.16 -37.24 -6.68
CA SER A 155 -10.31 -38.19 -5.94
C SER A 155 -9.72 -39.32 -6.81
N ILE A 156 -10.25 -39.55 -8.01
CA ILE A 156 -9.80 -40.59 -8.96
C ILE A 156 -9.43 -40.01 -10.34
N ASN A 157 -9.50 -38.69 -10.49
CA ASN A 157 -9.14 -37.98 -11.71
C ASN A 157 -7.81 -37.27 -11.52
N GLU A 158 -6.79 -37.74 -12.24
CA GLU A 158 -5.40 -37.27 -12.10
C GLU A 158 -5.09 -36.04 -12.96
N THR A 159 -6.04 -35.56 -13.78
CA THR A 159 -5.77 -34.49 -14.76
C THR A 159 -6.29 -33.13 -14.33
N ILE A 160 -7.28 -33.05 -13.45
CA ILE A 160 -7.81 -31.77 -12.95
C ILE A 160 -6.78 -31.10 -12.02
N GLU A 161 -6.27 -29.95 -12.47
CA GLU A 161 -5.32 -29.08 -11.76
C GLU A 161 -6.04 -27.89 -11.11
N GLU A 162 -7.09 -27.38 -11.75
CA GLU A 162 -7.86 -26.23 -11.30
C GLU A 162 -9.35 -26.57 -11.21
N LEU A 163 -9.90 -26.52 -9.99
CA LEU A 163 -11.32 -26.77 -9.72
C LEU A 163 -11.93 -25.61 -8.96
N TRP A 164 -12.91 -24.95 -9.58
CA TRP A 164 -13.63 -23.84 -8.95
C TRP A 164 -15.08 -24.25 -8.66
N LEU A 165 -15.46 -24.30 -7.38
CA LEU A 165 -16.78 -24.76 -6.91
C LEU A 165 -17.73 -23.59 -6.58
N GLY A 166 -19.04 -23.86 -6.59
CA GLY A 166 -20.12 -22.86 -6.51
C GLY A 166 -20.46 -22.28 -5.13
N ASP A 167 -21.36 -21.29 -5.09
CA ASP A 167 -21.64 -20.37 -3.96
C ASP A 167 -22.34 -20.97 -2.73
N LYS A 168 -22.95 -22.15 -2.84
CA LYS A 168 -23.66 -22.79 -1.72
C LYS A 168 -22.76 -23.65 -0.84
N PHE A 169 -21.45 -23.58 -1.05
CA PHE A 169 -20.42 -24.24 -0.28
C PHE A 169 -20.17 -23.54 1.06
N SER A 170 -21.17 -23.50 1.95
CA SER A 170 -21.05 -22.87 3.26
C SER A 170 -20.85 -23.90 4.39
N GLY A 171 -19.92 -23.61 5.31
CA GLY A 171 -19.82 -24.28 6.61
C GLY A 171 -18.58 -25.14 6.88
N VAL A 172 -18.59 -25.84 8.02
CA VAL A 172 -17.60 -26.87 8.45
C VAL A 172 -17.42 -27.97 7.40
N ILE A 173 -18.46 -28.22 6.60
CA ILE A 173 -18.49 -29.24 5.55
C ILE A 173 -17.69 -28.80 4.31
N ALA A 174 -17.67 -27.50 4.00
CA ALA A 174 -16.79 -26.95 2.97
C ALA A 174 -15.30 -27.15 3.34
N ALA A 175 -14.93 -26.90 4.60
CA ALA A 175 -13.60 -27.20 5.12
C ALA A 175 -13.29 -28.71 5.11
N CYS A 176 -14.27 -29.57 5.41
CA CYS A 176 -14.12 -31.04 5.31
C CYS A 176 -13.94 -31.53 3.87
N HIS A 177 -14.61 -30.92 2.88
CA HIS A 177 -14.48 -31.29 1.47
C HIS A 177 -13.26 -30.66 0.79
N LEU A 178 -12.86 -29.43 1.17
CA LEU A 178 -11.55 -28.87 0.81
C LEU A 178 -10.43 -29.79 1.32
N ALA A 179 -10.56 -30.27 2.56
CA ALA A 179 -9.67 -31.26 3.15
C ALA A 179 -9.70 -32.63 2.43
N LYS A 180 -10.85 -33.08 1.91
CA LYS A 180 -10.99 -34.33 1.12
C LYS A 180 -10.40 -34.18 -0.30
N LEU A 181 -10.52 -33.01 -0.93
CA LEU A 181 -9.86 -32.65 -2.20
C LEU A 181 -8.33 -32.59 -2.03
N LEU A 182 -7.89 -31.98 -0.93
CA LEU A 182 -6.51 -31.93 -0.48
C LEU A 182 -5.92 -33.33 -0.12
N ARG A 183 -6.75 -34.35 0.11
CA ARG A 183 -6.28 -35.71 0.49
C ARG A 183 -5.65 -36.51 -0.65
N VAL A 184 -6.08 -36.31 -1.89
CA VAL A 184 -5.89 -37.30 -2.96
C VAL A 184 -5.25 -36.70 -4.21
N ASN A 185 -5.37 -35.39 -4.42
CA ASN A 185 -4.90 -34.75 -5.63
C ASN A 185 -3.50 -34.12 -5.39
N GLN A 186 -2.48 -34.62 -6.11
CA GLN A 186 -1.09 -34.15 -6.03
C GLN A 186 -0.79 -32.96 -6.94
N THR A 187 -1.70 -32.56 -7.83
CA THR A 187 -1.46 -31.57 -8.87
C THR A 187 -2.02 -30.18 -8.54
N ILE A 188 -2.93 -30.05 -7.57
CA ILE A 188 -3.53 -28.77 -7.21
C ILE A 188 -2.51 -27.88 -6.48
N THR A 189 -2.18 -26.73 -7.08
CA THR A 189 -1.20 -25.75 -6.55
C THR A 189 -1.84 -24.56 -5.84
N GLU A 190 -3.13 -24.29 -6.10
CA GLU A 190 -3.86 -23.13 -5.57
C GLU A 190 -5.33 -23.49 -5.28
N ILE A 191 -5.83 -23.09 -4.11
CA ILE A 191 -7.23 -23.27 -3.72
C ILE A 191 -7.75 -21.99 -3.09
N ILE A 192 -8.86 -21.46 -3.61
CA ILE A 192 -9.47 -20.20 -3.15
C ILE A 192 -10.95 -20.45 -2.77
N PRO A 193 -11.26 -20.69 -1.48
CA PRO A 193 -12.64 -20.85 -1.02
C PRO A 193 -13.33 -19.51 -0.75
N TYR A 194 -14.60 -19.37 -1.17
CA TYR A 194 -15.39 -18.14 -1.09
C TYR A 194 -16.54 -18.28 -0.06
N ASN A 195 -16.48 -17.51 1.05
CA ASN A 195 -17.52 -17.18 2.06
C ASN A 195 -17.56 -17.88 3.45
N GLN A 196 -18.36 -17.22 4.32
CA GLN A 196 -18.44 -17.17 5.80
C GLN A 196 -19.02 -18.43 6.51
N LEU A 197 -18.52 -18.71 7.72
CA LEU A 197 -18.91 -19.79 8.64
C LEU A 197 -19.95 -19.32 9.70
N PRO A 198 -21.19 -19.85 9.74
CA PRO A 198 -22.03 -19.80 10.94
C PRO A 198 -21.86 -21.05 11.82
N PRO A 199 -21.87 -20.94 13.17
CA PRO A 199 -21.79 -22.09 14.06
C PRO A 199 -23.18 -22.70 14.36
N SER A 200 -23.14 -23.96 14.83
CA SER A 200 -24.21 -24.77 15.47
C SER A 200 -25.03 -25.72 14.59
N SER A 201 -24.50 -26.94 14.35
CA SER A 201 -25.12 -28.26 14.66
C SER A 201 -24.51 -29.41 13.80
N LEU A 202 -24.47 -30.63 14.39
CA LEU A 202 -24.30 -31.97 13.77
C LEU A 202 -22.87 -32.59 13.61
N PRO A 203 -22.71 -33.95 13.61
CA PRO A 203 -22.22 -34.71 14.79
C PRO A 203 -20.99 -35.62 14.54
N LEU A 204 -20.23 -35.88 15.61
CA LEU A 204 -19.04 -36.77 15.85
C LEU A 204 -18.61 -37.92 14.89
N LYS A 205 -19.37 -38.33 13.86
CA LYS A 205 -19.12 -39.51 13.02
C LYS A 205 -18.12 -39.32 11.87
N TRP A 206 -17.63 -38.11 11.61
CA TRP A 206 -16.81 -37.78 10.43
C TRP A 206 -15.33 -37.50 10.74
N ALA A 207 -14.88 -37.79 11.97
CA ALA A 207 -13.56 -37.43 12.50
C ALA A 207 -12.38 -38.34 12.08
N THR A 208 -12.56 -39.33 11.20
CA THR A 208 -11.59 -40.43 11.05
C THR A 208 -10.88 -40.55 9.70
N ALA A 209 -10.85 -39.53 8.83
CA ALA A 209 -10.19 -39.66 7.52
C ALA A 209 -9.51 -38.36 7.04
N TRP A 210 -8.25 -38.12 7.45
CA TRP A 210 -7.53 -36.87 7.15
C TRP A 210 -6.04 -37.10 6.83
N LYS A 211 -5.55 -36.56 5.69
CA LYS A 211 -4.15 -36.27 5.32
C LYS A 211 -4.17 -35.16 4.25
N VAL A 212 -3.15 -34.29 4.20
CA VAL A 212 -3.05 -33.07 3.36
C VAL A 212 -1.95 -33.23 2.30
N PRO A 213 -2.02 -32.58 1.11
CA PRO A 213 -1.14 -32.87 -0.01
C PRO A 213 0.17 -32.12 0.18
N GLN A 214 1.25 -32.76 -0.26
CA GLN A 214 2.61 -32.31 0.01
C GLN A 214 3.04 -31.10 -0.83
N THR A 215 2.22 -30.57 -1.74
CA THR A 215 2.64 -29.59 -2.77
C THR A 215 2.22 -28.14 -2.51
N LEU A 216 1.41 -27.86 -1.47
CA LEU A 216 0.89 -26.50 -1.22
C LEU A 216 1.96 -25.56 -0.62
N THR A 217 2.39 -24.55 -1.40
CA THR A 217 3.45 -23.60 -1.01
C THR A 217 2.94 -22.21 -0.61
N LYS A 218 1.71 -21.84 -0.98
CA LYS A 218 1.05 -20.58 -0.62
C LYS A 218 -0.42 -20.82 -0.31
N LEU A 219 -0.91 -20.23 0.77
CA LEU A 219 -2.32 -20.28 1.17
C LEU A 219 -2.83 -18.86 1.40
N GLY A 220 -3.59 -18.33 0.44
CA GLY A 220 -4.30 -17.07 0.58
C GLY A 220 -5.68 -17.30 1.20
N LEU A 221 -5.90 -16.76 2.41
CA LEU A 221 -7.22 -16.83 3.05
C LEU A 221 -7.92 -15.47 2.93
N PRO A 222 -9.10 -15.39 2.28
CA PRO A 222 -9.85 -14.14 2.14
C PRO A 222 -10.23 -13.53 3.49
N SER A 223 -10.54 -12.22 3.51
CA SER A 223 -10.73 -11.34 4.68
C SER A 223 -11.96 -11.68 5.56
N TYR A 224 -12.06 -12.92 6.04
CA TYR A 224 -13.17 -13.43 6.84
C TYR A 224 -12.75 -13.87 8.24
N LYS A 225 -13.70 -13.87 9.18
CA LYS A 225 -13.54 -14.38 10.55
C LYS A 225 -13.55 -15.93 10.53
N LEU A 226 -12.40 -16.54 10.76
CA LEU A 226 -12.21 -18.00 10.81
C LEU A 226 -12.78 -18.61 12.10
N HIS A 227 -12.74 -17.86 13.21
CA HIS A 227 -13.12 -18.33 14.56
C HIS A 227 -12.30 -19.54 15.04
N SER A 228 -12.36 -19.84 16.35
CA SER A 228 -11.60 -20.95 16.96
C SER A 228 -11.80 -22.29 16.24
N ARG A 229 -13.03 -22.58 15.78
CA ARG A 229 -13.35 -23.86 15.16
C ARG A 229 -12.85 -23.98 13.71
N GLY A 230 -12.83 -22.90 12.94
CA GLY A 230 -12.18 -22.90 11.62
C GLY A 230 -10.67 -23.04 11.74
N ALA A 231 -10.08 -22.41 12.76
CA ALA A 231 -8.66 -22.52 13.09
C ALA A 231 -8.28 -23.95 13.46
N TYR A 232 -9.14 -24.69 14.18
CA TYR A 232 -8.95 -26.14 14.41
C TYR A 232 -8.74 -26.91 13.11
N TYR A 233 -9.68 -26.79 12.17
CA TYR A 233 -9.63 -27.58 10.94
C TYR A 233 -8.43 -27.19 10.06
N LEU A 234 -8.11 -25.90 10.02
CA LEU A 234 -6.95 -25.42 9.26
C LEU A 234 -5.63 -25.87 9.89
N ALA A 235 -5.47 -25.71 11.21
CA ALA A 235 -4.26 -26.15 11.90
C ALA A 235 -4.06 -27.66 11.80
N ASP A 236 -5.12 -28.46 11.94
CA ASP A 236 -5.03 -29.91 11.84
C ASP A 236 -4.67 -30.36 10.41
N ALA A 237 -5.25 -29.70 9.40
CA ALA A 237 -4.86 -29.90 8.00
C ALA A 237 -3.36 -29.58 7.78
N LEU A 238 -2.88 -28.45 8.30
CA LEU A 238 -1.50 -28.03 8.09
C LEU A 238 -0.46 -28.91 8.80
N LYS A 239 -0.82 -29.75 9.79
CA LYS A 239 0.12 -30.67 10.46
C LYS A 239 0.86 -31.59 9.50
N CYS A 240 0.18 -32.05 8.45
CA CYS A 240 0.73 -32.95 7.46
C CYS A 240 1.31 -32.22 6.23
N ASN A 241 1.24 -30.88 6.20
CA ASN A 241 1.84 -30.09 5.15
C ASN A 241 3.32 -29.83 5.47
N HIS A 242 4.20 -30.12 4.51
CA HIS A 242 5.65 -29.98 4.63
C HIS A 242 6.23 -29.02 3.57
N THR A 243 5.43 -28.10 3.05
CA THR A 243 5.87 -27.19 1.97
C THR A 243 5.51 -25.72 2.20
N LEU A 244 4.48 -25.45 3.00
CA LEU A 244 4.12 -24.09 3.39
C LEU A 244 5.15 -23.52 4.36
N THR A 245 5.75 -22.39 3.98
CA THR A 245 6.80 -21.71 4.78
C THR A 245 6.32 -20.41 5.41
N LYS A 246 5.25 -19.80 4.89
CA LYS A 246 4.66 -18.56 5.41
C LYS A 246 3.14 -18.65 5.45
N LEU A 247 2.53 -18.15 6.52
CA LEU A 247 1.08 -18.17 6.71
C LEU A 247 0.58 -16.84 7.28
N ASP A 248 -0.30 -16.15 6.55
CA ASP A 248 -0.93 -14.91 7.01
C ASP A 248 -2.37 -15.15 7.43
N LEU A 249 -2.64 -14.90 8.72
CA LEU A 249 -3.92 -15.04 9.37
C LEU A 249 -4.35 -13.72 10.02
N THR A 250 -3.92 -12.58 9.50
CA THR A 250 -4.33 -11.28 10.04
C THR A 250 -5.85 -11.12 9.97
N TYR A 251 -6.45 -10.61 11.06
CA TYR A 251 -7.87 -10.24 11.11
C TYR A 251 -8.85 -11.42 10.90
N LYS A 252 -8.54 -12.59 11.47
CA LYS A 252 -9.35 -13.83 11.31
C LYS A 252 -10.15 -14.22 12.56
N TYR A 253 -10.18 -13.41 13.63
CA TYR A 253 -10.91 -13.75 14.87
C TYR A 253 -10.56 -15.15 15.38
N ILE A 254 -9.28 -15.52 15.38
CA ILE A 254 -8.84 -16.86 15.79
C ILE A 254 -9.20 -17.15 17.25
N GLU A 255 -9.18 -16.13 18.12
CA GLU A 255 -9.43 -16.25 19.56
C GLU A 255 -8.46 -17.25 20.24
N ASP A 256 -8.59 -17.45 21.57
CA ASP A 256 -7.66 -18.31 22.31
C ASP A 256 -7.75 -19.79 21.90
N GLY A 257 -8.95 -20.28 21.60
CA GLY A 257 -9.17 -21.66 21.16
C GLY A 257 -8.52 -21.93 19.80
N GLY A 258 -8.57 -20.99 18.87
CA GLY A 258 -7.85 -21.13 17.60
C GLY A 258 -6.33 -21.04 17.77
N ALA A 259 -5.84 -20.19 18.66
CA ALA A 259 -4.41 -20.10 18.98
C ALA A 259 -3.88 -21.41 19.59
N GLN A 260 -4.68 -22.07 20.44
CA GLN A 260 -4.38 -23.41 20.94
C GLN A 260 -4.18 -24.43 19.82
N HIS A 261 -5.06 -24.42 18.81
CA HIS A 261 -4.95 -25.36 17.70
C HIS A 261 -3.72 -25.10 16.82
N PHE A 262 -3.40 -23.83 16.55
CA PHE A 262 -2.16 -23.48 15.87
C PHE A 262 -0.92 -23.81 16.70
N ALA A 263 -0.97 -23.70 18.02
CA ALA A 263 0.11 -24.15 18.89
C ALA A 263 0.37 -25.66 18.75
N GLU A 264 -0.68 -26.49 18.78
CA GLU A 264 -0.54 -27.93 18.56
C GLU A 264 -0.02 -28.28 17.17
N PHE A 265 -0.35 -27.47 16.16
CA PHE A 265 0.22 -27.58 14.82
C PHE A 265 1.71 -27.21 14.79
N LEU A 266 2.10 -26.10 15.42
CA LEU A 266 3.49 -25.62 15.45
C LEU A 266 4.43 -26.57 16.21
N LYS A 267 3.92 -27.36 17.16
CA LYS A 267 4.72 -28.39 17.85
C LYS A 267 5.20 -29.50 16.92
N VAL A 268 4.46 -29.79 15.84
CA VAL A 268 4.76 -30.89 14.91
C VAL A 268 5.22 -30.44 13.53
N ASN A 269 4.82 -29.24 13.09
CA ASN A 269 5.19 -28.73 11.78
C ASN A 269 6.64 -28.24 11.77
N GLN A 270 7.41 -28.70 10.78
CA GLN A 270 8.83 -28.43 10.63
C GLN A 270 9.16 -27.54 9.43
N THR A 271 8.18 -26.87 8.83
CA THR A 271 8.39 -26.14 7.56
C THR A 271 7.97 -24.69 7.63
N LEU A 272 7.03 -24.35 8.50
CA LEU A 272 6.57 -22.99 8.67
C LEU A 272 7.65 -22.17 9.39
N THR A 273 8.05 -21.08 8.74
CA THR A 273 9.08 -20.14 9.21
C THR A 273 8.51 -18.79 9.62
N SER A 274 7.34 -18.40 9.10
CA SER A 274 6.68 -17.14 9.44
C SER A 274 5.17 -17.32 9.58
N ILE A 275 4.61 -16.85 10.69
CA ILE A 275 3.16 -16.82 10.90
C ILE A 275 2.71 -15.43 11.37
N ASN A 276 1.71 -14.88 10.70
CA ASN A 276 1.10 -13.61 11.08
C ASN A 276 -0.28 -13.84 11.71
N LEU A 277 -0.38 -13.57 13.01
CA LEU A 277 -1.58 -13.72 13.84
C LEU A 277 -2.07 -12.34 14.35
N ALA A 278 -1.71 -11.24 13.69
CA ALA A 278 -2.13 -9.92 14.13
C ALA A 278 -3.65 -9.71 14.08
N SER A 279 -4.20 -8.90 15.00
CA SER A 279 -5.63 -8.56 15.03
C SER A 279 -6.60 -9.76 15.13
N ASN A 280 -6.32 -10.74 16.00
CA ASN A 280 -7.08 -11.98 16.11
C ASN A 280 -7.85 -12.20 17.42
N SER A 281 -7.89 -11.19 18.28
CA SER A 281 -8.49 -11.31 19.63
C SER A 281 -7.87 -12.44 20.46
N ILE A 282 -6.55 -12.63 20.32
CA ILE A 282 -5.78 -13.58 21.15
C ILE A 282 -5.47 -12.89 22.49
N HIS A 283 -5.84 -13.52 23.59
CA HIS A 283 -5.60 -13.06 24.95
C HIS A 283 -4.43 -13.83 25.59
N ALA A 284 -4.18 -13.61 26.88
CA ALA A 284 -3.09 -14.23 27.62
C ALA A 284 -3.08 -15.78 27.54
N HIS A 285 -4.24 -16.44 27.56
CA HIS A 285 -4.33 -17.91 27.46
C HIS A 285 -3.96 -18.41 26.06
N GLY A 286 -4.41 -17.74 25.00
CA GLY A 286 -3.97 -18.07 23.64
C GLY A 286 -2.48 -17.85 23.43
N ALA A 287 -1.91 -16.80 24.02
CA ALA A 287 -0.47 -16.56 24.04
C ALA A 287 0.31 -17.63 24.81
N GLN A 288 -0.24 -18.15 25.92
CA GLN A 288 0.34 -19.27 26.66
C GLN A 288 0.52 -20.50 25.78
N HIS A 289 -0.52 -20.90 25.04
CA HIS A 289 -0.44 -22.06 24.16
C HIS A 289 0.62 -21.87 23.07
N LEU A 290 0.66 -20.69 22.44
CA LEU A 290 1.68 -20.37 21.44
C LEU A 290 3.08 -20.38 22.05
N ALA A 291 3.27 -19.83 23.24
CA ALA A 291 4.53 -19.87 23.97
C ALA A 291 4.99 -21.31 24.24
N ASP A 292 4.09 -22.18 24.69
CA ASP A 292 4.42 -23.59 24.93
C ASP A 292 4.81 -24.34 23.64
N ALA A 293 4.21 -23.98 22.50
CA ALA A 293 4.65 -24.48 21.20
C ALA A 293 6.03 -23.94 20.81
N LEU A 294 6.30 -22.64 21.02
CA LEU A 294 7.58 -22.01 20.72
C LEU A 294 8.73 -22.60 21.55
N LYS A 295 8.49 -23.10 22.76
CA LYS A 295 9.53 -23.80 23.56
C LYS A 295 10.08 -25.04 22.85
N ILE A 296 9.29 -25.66 21.98
CA ILE A 296 9.60 -26.93 21.31
C ILE A 296 9.89 -26.71 19.83
N ASN A 297 9.20 -25.77 19.17
CA ASN A 297 9.32 -25.53 17.75
C ASN A 297 10.72 -24.99 17.40
N GLN A 298 11.35 -25.61 16.39
CA GLN A 298 12.71 -25.30 15.95
C GLN A 298 12.76 -24.72 14.52
N THR A 299 11.64 -24.21 14.00
CA THR A 299 11.55 -23.81 12.58
C THR A 299 11.02 -22.41 12.38
N LEU A 300 10.19 -21.92 13.31
CA LEU A 300 9.60 -20.61 13.24
C LEU A 300 10.66 -19.54 13.54
N ILE A 301 10.81 -18.61 12.60
CA ILE A 301 11.75 -17.48 12.61
C ILE A 301 11.00 -16.19 12.98
N GLU A 302 9.75 -16.06 12.53
CA GLU A 302 8.95 -14.86 12.68
C GLU A 302 7.54 -15.17 13.17
N ILE A 303 7.12 -14.46 14.20
CA ILE A 303 5.73 -14.46 14.65
C ILE A 303 5.24 -13.03 14.87
N ASN A 304 4.11 -12.70 14.24
CA ASN A 304 3.44 -11.43 14.43
C ASN A 304 2.18 -11.62 15.28
N LEU A 305 2.17 -11.03 16.47
CA LEU A 305 1.06 -11.04 17.42
C LEU A 305 0.51 -9.63 17.69
N GLY A 306 0.81 -8.66 16.83
CA GLY A 306 0.36 -7.28 16.98
C GLY A 306 -1.16 -7.13 17.06
N ASP A 307 -1.63 -6.08 17.74
CA ASP A 307 -3.05 -5.72 17.83
C ASP A 307 -3.92 -6.85 18.40
N ASN A 308 -3.45 -7.49 19.48
CA ASN A 308 -4.17 -8.52 20.22
C ASN A 308 -4.37 -8.08 21.69
N TYR A 309 -4.78 -8.99 22.57
CA TYR A 309 -5.04 -8.72 23.98
C TYR A 309 -4.14 -9.57 24.89
N ILE A 310 -2.88 -9.77 24.49
CA ILE A 310 -1.92 -10.65 25.18
C ILE A 310 -1.70 -10.26 26.64
N GLN A 311 -1.68 -8.95 26.94
CA GLN A 311 -1.48 -8.42 28.30
C GLN A 311 -0.16 -8.88 28.95
N SER A 312 0.10 -8.43 30.18
CA SER A 312 1.35 -8.76 30.90
C SER A 312 1.52 -10.26 31.16
N ALA A 313 0.44 -10.98 31.46
CA ALA A 313 0.49 -12.44 31.68
C ALA A 313 0.89 -13.21 30.40
N GLY A 314 0.33 -12.84 29.23
CA GLY A 314 0.72 -13.43 27.97
C GLY A 314 2.18 -13.11 27.58
N ALA A 315 2.64 -11.89 27.87
CA ALA A 315 4.03 -11.49 27.68
C ALA A 315 5.00 -12.29 28.56
N GLN A 316 4.61 -12.63 29.79
CA GLN A 316 5.39 -13.52 30.66
C GLN A 316 5.55 -14.92 30.03
N TYR A 317 4.48 -15.52 29.51
CA TYR A 317 4.59 -16.83 28.86
C TYR A 317 5.50 -16.78 27.62
N LEU A 318 5.37 -15.75 26.79
CA LEU A 318 6.26 -15.55 25.65
C LEU A 318 7.72 -15.35 26.09
N ALA A 319 7.97 -14.63 27.19
CA ALA A 319 9.29 -14.50 27.77
C ALA A 319 9.86 -15.86 28.21
N ASP A 320 9.06 -16.71 28.84
CA ASP A 320 9.46 -18.08 29.22
C ASP A 320 9.85 -18.90 27.99
N ALA A 321 9.14 -18.74 26.87
CA ALA A 321 9.49 -19.37 25.60
C ALA A 321 10.80 -18.82 25.02
N LEU A 322 11.02 -17.50 25.05
CA LEU A 322 12.25 -16.87 24.55
C LEU A 322 13.51 -17.29 25.32
N ARG A 323 13.40 -17.70 26.59
CA ARG A 323 14.55 -18.20 27.36
C ARG A 323 15.11 -19.52 26.83
N VAL A 324 14.29 -20.32 26.17
CA VAL A 324 14.67 -21.66 25.70
C VAL A 324 14.65 -21.78 24.17
N ASN A 325 13.83 -20.99 23.48
CA ASN A 325 13.73 -21.04 22.03
C ASN A 325 15.00 -20.47 21.38
N GLN A 326 15.55 -21.23 20.42
CA GLN A 326 16.81 -20.90 19.74
C GLN A 326 16.62 -20.62 18.24
N THR A 327 15.41 -20.31 17.79
CA THR A 327 15.11 -20.19 16.36
C THR A 327 14.40 -18.90 15.98
N LEU A 328 13.56 -18.38 16.88
CA LEU A 328 12.80 -17.17 16.67
C LEU A 328 13.74 -15.96 16.65
N LYS A 329 13.63 -15.18 15.56
CA LYS A 329 14.42 -13.97 15.32
C LYS A 329 13.57 -12.70 15.41
N ILE A 330 12.29 -12.79 15.05
CA ILE A 330 11.40 -11.64 14.92
C ILE A 330 10.11 -11.88 15.70
N LEU A 331 9.83 -10.98 16.64
CA LEU A 331 8.62 -10.99 17.45
C LEU A 331 7.95 -9.62 17.44
N TYR A 332 6.72 -9.56 16.94
CA TYR A 332 5.90 -8.34 16.98
C TYR A 332 4.82 -8.44 18.05
N LEU A 333 4.85 -7.51 19.01
CA LEU A 333 3.91 -7.41 20.14
C LEU A 333 3.29 -6.02 20.26
N ARG A 334 3.25 -5.27 19.15
CA ARG A 334 2.57 -3.97 19.07
C ARG A 334 1.14 -4.04 19.62
N SER A 335 0.67 -3.03 20.34
CA SER A 335 -0.75 -2.83 20.68
C SER A 335 -1.38 -4.07 21.35
N ASN A 336 -0.76 -4.56 22.42
CA ASN A 336 -1.17 -5.78 23.13
C ASN A 336 -1.63 -5.58 24.59
N GLY A 337 -1.66 -4.32 25.04
CA GLY A 337 -1.99 -3.99 26.43
C GLY A 337 -0.96 -4.52 27.45
N ILE A 338 0.30 -4.69 27.05
CA ILE A 338 1.38 -5.13 27.94
C ILE A 338 1.78 -3.97 28.86
N GLU A 339 1.84 -4.23 30.16
CA GLU A 339 2.24 -3.27 31.21
C GLU A 339 3.65 -3.59 31.74
N ASN A 340 4.12 -2.87 32.76
CA ASN A 340 5.50 -2.96 33.26
C ASN A 340 5.96 -4.38 33.58
N ASP A 341 5.13 -5.17 34.25
CA ASP A 341 5.48 -6.53 34.64
C ASP A 341 5.73 -7.43 33.43
N GLY A 342 4.92 -7.30 32.37
CA GLY A 342 5.11 -8.07 31.14
C GLY A 342 6.41 -7.68 30.43
N ILE A 343 6.75 -6.39 30.41
CA ILE A 343 8.02 -5.92 29.85
C ILE A 343 9.21 -6.39 30.69
N ARG A 344 9.12 -6.38 32.02
CA ARG A 344 10.16 -6.90 32.91
C ARG A 344 10.49 -8.35 32.58
N HIS A 345 9.47 -9.20 32.41
CA HIS A 345 9.69 -10.59 32.03
C HIS A 345 10.36 -10.74 30.66
N LEU A 346 9.92 -9.98 29.67
CA LEU A 346 10.54 -9.99 28.33
C LEU A 346 11.99 -9.51 28.39
N ALA A 347 12.28 -8.43 29.12
CA ALA A 347 13.63 -7.92 29.35
C ALA A 347 14.54 -8.97 30.00
N ASP A 348 14.06 -9.63 31.06
CA ASP A 348 14.81 -10.71 31.73
C ASP A 348 15.10 -11.89 30.80
N ALA A 349 14.19 -12.20 29.87
CA ALA A 349 14.44 -13.22 28.85
C ALA A 349 15.47 -12.76 27.81
N LEU A 350 15.42 -11.50 27.38
CA LEU A 350 16.36 -10.92 26.41
C LEU A 350 17.80 -10.90 26.93
N LYS A 351 18.03 -10.76 28.24
CA LYS A 351 19.38 -10.83 28.84
C LYS A 351 20.13 -12.11 28.46
N ASN A 352 19.41 -13.22 28.26
CA ASN A 352 19.99 -14.53 27.95
C ASN A 352 19.63 -15.06 26.55
N ASN A 353 18.63 -14.48 25.88
CA ASN A 353 18.25 -14.90 24.53
C ASN A 353 19.34 -14.54 23.52
N GLN A 354 19.71 -15.49 22.67
CA GLN A 354 20.81 -15.35 21.70
C GLN A 354 20.33 -15.41 20.24
N THR A 355 19.04 -15.22 19.98
CA THR A 355 18.46 -15.47 18.64
C THR A 355 17.57 -14.36 18.15
N LEU A 356 16.86 -13.69 19.05
CA LEU A 356 15.98 -12.59 18.72
C LEU A 356 16.81 -11.40 18.25
N THR A 357 16.51 -10.94 17.04
CA THR A 357 17.12 -9.77 16.41
C THR A 357 16.17 -8.57 16.40
N THR A 358 14.85 -8.83 16.37
CA THR A 358 13.82 -7.79 16.25
C THR A 358 12.71 -8.01 17.27
N LEU A 359 12.43 -6.98 18.07
CA LEU A 359 11.30 -6.93 19.00
C LEU A 359 10.52 -5.62 18.83
N THR A 360 9.21 -5.71 18.62
CA THR A 360 8.33 -4.53 18.66
C THR A 360 7.33 -4.62 19.80
N LEU A 361 7.19 -3.53 20.54
CA LEU A 361 6.41 -3.34 21.75
C LEU A 361 5.65 -2.01 21.71
N ASP A 362 5.58 -1.35 20.56
CA ASP A 362 4.93 -0.05 20.45
C ASP A 362 3.42 -0.12 20.72
N SER A 363 2.84 1.02 21.12
CA SER A 363 1.41 1.15 21.44
C SER A 363 0.93 0.23 22.59
N ASN A 364 1.81 -0.19 23.48
CA ASN A 364 1.46 -0.89 24.72
C ASN A 364 1.20 0.11 25.89
N ARG A 365 0.97 -0.43 27.10
CA ARG A 365 0.52 0.31 28.30
C ARG A 365 1.58 0.40 29.41
N PHE A 366 2.83 0.09 29.10
CA PHE A 366 3.92 0.20 30.07
C PHE A 366 4.35 1.66 30.31
N ARG A 367 5.14 1.89 31.37
CA ARG A 367 5.60 3.18 31.88
C ARG A 367 7.13 3.20 32.03
N GLU A 368 7.68 4.25 32.66
CA GLU A 368 9.12 4.52 32.77
C GLU A 368 9.96 3.33 33.25
N GLN A 369 9.55 2.65 34.33
CA GLN A 369 10.27 1.51 34.92
C GLN A 369 10.45 0.35 33.93
N ALA A 370 9.49 0.16 33.01
CA ALA A 370 9.59 -0.89 31.99
C ALA A 370 10.71 -0.62 30.98
N SER A 371 10.95 0.65 30.69
CA SER A 371 12.03 1.06 29.80
C SER A 371 13.40 0.83 30.42
N GLU A 372 13.55 1.02 31.74
CA GLU A 372 14.79 0.69 32.45
C GLU A 372 15.14 -0.80 32.30
N TYR A 373 14.16 -1.69 32.50
CA TYR A 373 14.37 -3.13 32.30
C TYR A 373 14.84 -3.46 30.88
N LEU A 374 14.23 -2.85 29.85
CA LEU A 374 14.66 -3.06 28.47
C LEU A 374 16.08 -2.56 28.24
N ILE A 375 16.43 -1.39 28.76
CA ILE A 375 17.77 -0.80 28.62
C ILE A 375 18.83 -1.67 29.30
N GLU A 376 18.59 -2.16 30.52
CA GLU A 376 19.47 -3.13 31.18
C GLU A 376 19.61 -4.41 30.37
N ALA A 377 18.52 -4.89 29.77
CA ALA A 377 18.57 -6.07 28.91
C ALA A 377 19.42 -5.84 27.66
N LEU A 378 19.36 -4.64 27.06
CA LEU A 378 20.19 -4.26 25.92
C LEU A 378 21.67 -4.12 26.30
N GLU A 379 22.00 -3.74 27.52
CA GLU A 379 23.40 -3.69 27.98
C GLU A 379 24.08 -5.07 27.87
N ILE A 380 23.33 -6.13 28.15
CA ILE A 380 23.83 -7.51 28.18
C ILE A 380 23.61 -8.21 26.83
N ASN A 381 22.46 -8.00 26.20
CA ASN A 381 22.08 -8.68 24.96
C ASN A 381 23.05 -8.32 23.81
N ARG A 382 23.40 -9.32 23.01
CA ARG A 382 24.36 -9.20 21.89
C ARG A 382 23.77 -9.64 20.55
N THR A 383 22.46 -9.73 20.43
CA THR A 383 21.80 -10.29 19.23
C THR A 383 20.70 -9.39 18.69
N LEU A 384 20.06 -8.61 19.56
CA LEU A 384 19.03 -7.66 19.19
C LEU A 384 19.66 -6.52 18.40
N THR A 385 19.14 -6.31 17.19
CA THR A 385 19.55 -5.25 16.26
C THR A 385 18.48 -4.18 16.14
N LYS A 386 17.22 -4.52 16.41
CA LYS A 386 16.09 -3.60 16.34
C LYS A 386 15.14 -3.78 17.53
N ILE A 387 14.90 -2.68 18.24
CA ILE A 387 13.85 -2.59 19.25
C ILE A 387 12.99 -1.34 19.04
N VAL A 388 11.67 -1.54 19.04
CA VAL A 388 10.68 -0.47 18.93
C VAL A 388 9.74 -0.57 20.12
N ALA A 389 9.90 0.31 21.11
CA ALA A 389 9.18 0.27 22.37
C ALA A 389 8.57 1.65 22.70
N GLN A 390 7.73 2.16 21.80
CA GLN A 390 6.99 3.41 22.01
C GLN A 390 5.70 3.12 22.79
N SER A 391 5.64 3.39 24.09
CA SER A 391 4.40 3.25 24.88
C SER A 391 3.47 4.45 24.72
N SER A 392 2.17 4.22 24.92
CA SER A 392 1.15 5.28 24.98
C SER A 392 1.05 6.00 26.34
N VAL A 393 1.72 5.48 27.38
CA VAL A 393 1.56 5.93 28.79
C VAL A 393 2.89 6.25 29.47
N ASN A 394 3.99 6.37 28.73
CA ASN A 394 5.32 6.48 29.35
C ASN A 394 5.56 7.83 30.07
N GLY A 395 6.21 7.73 31.24
CA GLY A 395 6.97 8.81 31.87
C GLY A 395 8.41 8.84 31.34
N PRO A 396 9.17 9.89 31.68
CA PRO A 396 10.46 10.16 31.04
C PRO A 396 11.63 9.32 31.67
N ILE A 397 12.61 8.85 30.88
CA ILE A 397 13.79 8.07 31.32
C ILE A 397 15.02 8.98 31.39
N GLU A 398 15.88 8.96 32.40
CA GLU A 398 17.02 9.89 32.36
C GLU A 398 18.01 9.60 31.20
N ALA A 399 18.39 10.62 30.43
CA ALA A 399 19.22 10.46 29.22
C ALA A 399 20.60 9.84 29.49
N TRP A 400 21.15 10.08 30.67
CA TRP A 400 22.39 9.45 31.11
C TRP A 400 22.23 7.93 31.30
N PHE A 401 21.06 7.47 31.74
CA PHE A 401 20.78 6.05 31.95
C PHE A 401 20.80 5.32 30.61
N LEU A 402 20.16 5.90 29.59
CA LEU A 402 20.20 5.36 28.22
C LEU A 402 21.64 5.35 27.66
N ALA A 403 22.37 6.46 27.82
CA ALA A 403 23.74 6.59 27.33
C ALA A 403 24.73 5.62 28.00
N LYS A 404 24.63 5.46 29.33
CA LYS A 404 25.48 4.55 30.13
C LYS A 404 25.37 3.10 29.64
N HIS A 405 24.15 2.61 29.43
CA HIS A 405 23.89 1.20 29.14
C HIS A 405 24.06 0.86 27.65
N LEU A 406 23.84 1.82 26.72
CA LEU A 406 24.08 1.58 25.30
C LEU A 406 25.57 1.62 24.91
N ARG A 407 26.45 2.17 25.77
CA ARG A 407 27.90 2.24 25.51
C ARG A 407 28.52 0.88 25.19
N THR A 408 28.08 -0.16 25.90
CA THR A 408 28.63 -1.52 25.78
C THR A 408 27.93 -2.36 24.70
N ASN A 409 26.78 -1.91 24.20
CA ASN A 409 26.02 -2.60 23.15
C ASN A 409 26.64 -2.35 21.77
N LYS A 410 27.03 -3.43 21.08
CA LYS A 410 27.65 -3.39 19.74
C LYS A 410 26.79 -4.00 18.64
N THR A 411 25.51 -4.27 18.90
CA THR A 411 24.65 -4.99 17.95
C THR A 411 23.41 -4.20 17.55
N LEU A 412 22.99 -3.25 18.38
CA LEU A 412 21.79 -2.46 18.14
C LEU A 412 22.04 -1.45 17.01
N VAL A 413 21.17 -1.50 16.00
CA VAL A 413 21.19 -0.64 14.80
C VAL A 413 20.05 0.36 14.84
N THR A 414 18.86 -0.08 15.30
CA THR A 414 17.67 0.75 15.40
C THR A 414 17.11 0.71 16.82
N LEU A 415 17.03 1.89 17.43
CA LEU A 415 16.40 2.09 18.72
C LEU A 415 15.29 3.14 18.60
N SER A 416 14.07 2.74 18.98
CA SER A 416 12.92 3.64 19.03
C SER A 416 12.22 3.48 20.38
N MET A 417 12.30 4.50 21.24
CA MET A 417 11.77 4.47 22.61
C MET A 417 11.10 5.80 22.99
N PHE A 418 10.20 5.76 23.97
CA PHE A 418 9.54 6.93 24.56
C PHE A 418 10.17 7.25 25.93
N GLY A 419 10.40 8.54 26.21
CA GLY A 419 10.73 9.07 27.53
C GLY A 419 12.19 9.49 27.69
N LEU A 420 12.49 10.79 27.77
CA LEU A 420 13.72 11.28 28.41
C LEU A 420 13.42 12.30 29.52
N ALA A 421 13.93 12.08 30.75
CA ALA A 421 13.69 12.91 31.95
C ALA A 421 14.89 13.77 32.32
N SER A 422 14.56 14.90 32.92
CA SER A 422 15.43 15.94 33.45
C SER A 422 16.21 15.52 34.70
N GLY A 423 17.53 15.75 34.73
CA GLY A 423 18.35 15.62 35.94
C GLY A 423 19.74 16.24 35.80
N ASN A 424 20.28 16.78 36.91
CA ASN A 424 21.51 17.62 36.95
C ASN A 424 22.75 16.94 37.59
N GLU A 425 22.75 15.65 37.90
CA GLU A 425 23.88 14.99 38.60
C GLU A 425 25.00 14.46 37.65
N GLY A 426 25.28 15.19 36.56
CA GLY A 426 26.13 14.72 35.45
C GLY A 426 27.55 15.30 35.36
N GLU A 427 27.96 16.22 36.23
CA GLU A 427 29.30 16.86 36.11
C GLU A 427 30.47 15.91 36.43
N LEU A 428 30.26 14.88 37.27
CA LEU A 428 31.31 13.94 37.69
C LEU A 428 31.62 12.82 36.69
N LEU A 429 30.88 12.69 35.59
CA LEU A 429 30.97 11.58 34.61
C LEU A 429 31.66 11.97 33.28
N LEU A 430 32.02 13.26 33.10
CA LEU A 430 32.45 13.85 31.82
C LEU A 430 33.78 13.31 31.25
N ASP A 431 34.58 12.59 32.05
CA ASP A 431 35.86 12.04 31.59
C ASP A 431 35.74 10.59 31.10
N GLU A 432 34.68 9.86 31.50
CA GLU A 432 34.53 8.43 31.17
C GLU A 432 33.73 8.16 29.89
N THR A 433 33.02 9.13 29.31
CA THR A 433 32.04 8.95 28.21
C THR A 433 32.61 9.02 26.79
N ARG A 434 33.91 9.26 26.60
CA ARG A 434 34.58 9.40 25.28
C ARG A 434 34.54 8.18 24.34
N HIS A 435 33.94 7.06 24.73
CA HIS A 435 33.92 5.82 23.93
C HIS A 435 32.51 5.22 23.85
N MET A 436 31.62 5.81 23.05
CA MET A 436 30.25 5.33 22.81
C MET A 436 30.13 4.39 21.59
N SER A 437 29.00 3.69 21.49
CA SER A 437 28.73 2.55 20.59
C SER A 437 28.90 2.85 19.09
N GLN A 438 29.54 1.92 18.36
CA GLN A 438 29.90 2.06 16.94
C GLN A 438 28.81 1.62 15.94
N THR A 439 27.69 1.04 16.38
CA THR A 439 26.75 0.33 15.47
C THR A 439 25.35 0.94 15.34
N LEU A 440 24.96 1.85 16.24
CA LEU A 440 23.65 2.50 16.19
C LEU A 440 23.62 3.50 15.02
N THR A 441 22.69 3.34 14.08
CA THR A 441 22.56 4.24 12.91
C THR A 441 21.27 5.05 12.91
N THR A 442 20.24 4.56 13.61
CA THR A 442 18.92 5.21 13.71
C THR A 442 18.49 5.28 15.17
N LEU A 443 18.33 6.52 15.65
CA LEU A 443 17.73 6.81 16.95
C LEU A 443 16.47 7.66 16.77
N GLN A 444 15.34 7.14 17.25
CA GLN A 444 14.06 7.84 17.24
C GLN A 444 13.57 8.04 18.66
N LEU A 445 13.44 9.30 19.07
CA LEU A 445 12.85 9.70 20.35
C LEU A 445 11.68 10.64 20.07
N LYS A 446 10.52 10.35 20.66
CA LYS A 446 9.28 11.10 20.46
C LYS A 446 8.63 11.48 21.79
N SER A 447 8.02 12.68 21.87
CA SER A 447 7.18 13.11 22.99
C SER A 447 7.88 13.18 24.36
N ASN A 448 8.92 14.02 24.47
CA ASN A 448 9.78 14.15 25.66
C ASN A 448 9.95 15.61 26.10
N ALA A 449 10.61 15.84 27.23
CA ALA A 449 11.27 17.11 27.56
C ALA A 449 12.76 16.83 27.71
N ILE A 450 13.52 16.98 26.63
CA ILE A 450 14.98 16.93 26.71
C ILE A 450 15.46 18.31 27.15
N LEU A 451 15.86 18.43 28.43
CA LEU A 451 16.61 19.60 28.89
C LEU A 451 17.96 19.69 28.18
N ALA A 452 18.53 20.89 28.14
CA ALA A 452 19.82 21.22 27.53
C ALA A 452 20.88 20.12 27.69
N LEU A 453 21.13 19.67 28.93
CA LEU A 453 22.13 18.65 29.25
C LEU A 453 21.86 17.30 28.55
N GLY A 454 20.60 16.85 28.50
CA GLY A 454 20.21 15.62 27.81
C GLY A 454 20.41 15.70 26.30
N ALA A 455 20.21 16.88 25.70
CA ALA A 455 20.47 17.12 24.28
C ALA A 455 21.97 17.10 23.98
N ARG A 456 22.81 17.60 24.90
CA ARG A 456 24.28 17.52 24.82
C ARG A 456 24.77 16.08 24.85
N TYR A 457 24.32 15.28 25.82
CA TYR A 457 24.71 13.87 25.92
C TYR A 457 24.21 13.03 24.76
N LEU A 458 23.00 13.32 24.26
CA LEU A 458 22.52 12.74 23.03
C LEU A 458 23.43 13.16 21.88
N ALA A 459 23.76 14.44 21.73
CA ALA A 459 24.59 14.88 20.61
C ALA A 459 26.02 14.30 20.66
N ASP A 460 26.66 14.23 21.83
CA ASP A 460 27.99 13.62 22.02
C ASP A 460 27.99 12.08 21.80
N ALA A 461 26.85 11.43 22.07
CA ALA A 461 26.65 10.00 21.82
C ALA A 461 26.54 9.63 20.32
N LEU A 462 26.33 10.60 19.44
CA LEU A 462 25.82 10.38 18.10
C LEU A 462 26.79 10.80 16.98
N ILE A 463 28.09 10.86 17.28
CA ILE A 463 29.17 11.05 16.28
C ILE A 463 29.17 9.92 15.21
N THR A 464 28.40 8.85 15.41
CA THR A 464 28.25 7.71 14.48
C THR A 464 26.89 7.61 13.77
N LEU A 465 25.96 8.56 13.95
CA LEU A 465 24.64 8.48 13.29
C LEU A 465 24.63 9.08 11.88
N THR A 466 23.84 8.46 11.00
CA THR A 466 23.41 9.05 9.72
C THR A 466 22.07 9.76 9.81
N SER A 467 21.20 9.33 10.73
CA SER A 467 19.86 9.90 10.92
C SER A 467 19.47 10.05 12.38
N LEU A 468 19.04 11.26 12.76
CA LEU A 468 18.50 11.59 14.08
C LEU A 468 17.10 12.18 13.91
N THR A 469 16.12 11.61 14.62
CA THR A 469 14.77 12.16 14.71
C THR A 469 14.40 12.42 16.17
N LEU A 470 14.22 13.70 16.50
CA LEU A 470 13.66 14.19 17.75
C LEU A 470 12.36 14.94 17.41
N SER A 471 11.20 14.35 17.68
CA SER A 471 9.92 14.94 17.30
C SER A 471 9.03 15.10 18.54
N HIS A 472 8.51 16.31 18.78
CA HIS A 472 7.74 16.63 20.00
C HIS A 472 8.53 16.46 21.31
N VAL A 473 9.82 16.81 21.34
CA VAL A 473 10.78 16.47 22.41
C VAL A 473 11.08 17.64 23.36
N TRP A 474 10.36 18.78 23.26
CA TRP A 474 10.55 20.02 24.04
C TRP A 474 12.04 20.29 24.31
N LEU A 475 12.79 20.49 23.22
CA LEU A 475 14.26 20.58 23.24
C LEU A 475 14.77 21.88 23.89
N SER A 476 13.93 22.92 23.95
CA SER A 476 14.28 24.31 24.33
C SER A 476 15.38 24.94 23.44
N ASN A 477 15.61 26.23 23.60
CA ASN A 477 16.70 26.94 22.92
C ASN A 477 18.09 26.42 23.32
N GLU A 478 18.30 26.08 24.60
CA GLU A 478 19.58 25.56 25.10
C GLU A 478 19.89 24.15 24.59
N GLY A 479 18.88 23.28 24.41
CA GLY A 479 19.09 21.97 23.78
C GLY A 479 19.42 22.07 22.28
N ALA A 480 18.79 23.02 21.58
CA ALA A 480 19.12 23.32 20.19
C ALA A 480 20.56 23.85 20.04
N LYS A 481 21.03 24.67 21.00
CA LYS A 481 22.42 25.14 21.07
C LYS A 481 23.43 24.00 21.18
N HIS A 482 23.22 23.06 22.09
CA HIS A 482 24.15 21.93 22.25
C HIS A 482 24.16 21.00 21.03
N LEU A 483 23.00 20.76 20.41
CA LEU A 483 22.96 20.02 19.15
C LEU A 483 23.70 20.76 18.03
N ALA A 484 23.54 22.08 17.96
CA ALA A 484 24.27 22.92 17.02
C ALA A 484 25.81 22.86 17.26
N ASP A 485 26.26 22.86 18.51
CA ASP A 485 27.69 22.75 18.82
C ASP A 485 28.28 21.41 18.37
N VAL A 486 27.55 20.30 18.49
CA VAL A 486 28.00 19.00 17.92
C VAL A 486 28.01 19.02 16.39
N LEU A 487 27.02 19.64 15.75
CA LEU A 487 27.01 19.82 14.30
C LEU A 487 28.22 20.64 13.80
N LYS A 488 28.75 21.57 14.62
CA LYS A 488 30.01 22.30 14.37
C LYS A 488 31.25 21.44 14.65
N VAL A 489 31.26 20.61 15.70
CA VAL A 489 32.42 19.74 16.03
C VAL A 489 32.60 18.62 15.01
N ASN A 490 31.51 18.10 14.44
CA ASN A 490 31.55 17.13 13.33
C ASN A 490 32.30 17.67 12.09
N GLN A 491 32.47 18.99 11.96
CA GLN A 491 33.33 19.60 10.92
C GLN A 491 34.82 19.63 11.30
N VAL A 492 35.15 19.98 12.54
CA VAL A 492 36.54 20.07 13.03
C VAL A 492 37.19 18.69 13.06
N CYS A 493 36.44 17.66 13.44
CA CYS A 493 36.91 16.27 13.37
C CYS A 493 37.24 15.88 11.93
N VAL A 494 36.34 16.11 10.96
CA VAL A 494 36.58 15.75 9.54
C VAL A 494 37.85 16.43 8.97
N SER A 495 38.15 17.66 9.38
CA SER A 495 39.29 18.43 8.86
C SER A 495 40.65 17.96 9.42
N ILE A 496 40.68 17.45 10.66
CA ILE A 496 41.87 16.88 11.31
C ILE A 496 42.00 15.35 11.03
N MET A 497 40.92 14.69 10.61
CA MET A 497 40.80 13.22 10.54
C MET A 497 41.28 12.51 9.28
N ILE A 498 41.88 13.20 8.31
CA ILE A 498 42.48 12.53 7.13
C ILE A 498 43.51 11.46 7.56
N ILE A 499 44.09 11.57 8.77
CA ILE A 499 45.05 10.61 9.33
C ILE A 499 44.40 9.45 10.13
N LEU A 500 43.15 9.61 10.62
CA LEU A 500 42.48 8.63 11.53
C LEU A 500 41.48 7.68 10.85
N ILE A 501 41.23 7.85 9.54
CA ILE A 501 40.28 7.05 8.73
C ILE A 501 40.58 5.53 8.77
N ALA A 502 41.79 5.11 9.13
CA ALA A 502 42.16 3.69 9.18
C ALA A 502 41.70 2.94 10.47
N ILE A 503 41.23 3.64 11.51
CA ILE A 503 41.05 3.03 12.85
C ILE A 503 39.58 3.04 13.33
N ILE A 504 38.73 3.96 12.89
CA ILE A 504 37.31 4.04 13.28
C ILE A 504 36.45 4.45 12.08
N PRO A 505 35.40 3.70 11.69
CA PRO A 505 34.42 4.15 10.70
C PRO A 505 33.55 5.27 11.30
N TYR A 506 33.69 6.49 10.80
CA TYR A 506 32.83 7.62 11.18
C TYR A 506 31.72 7.80 10.12
N GLN A 507 30.46 7.78 10.56
CA GLN A 507 29.33 8.18 9.71
C GLN A 507 28.90 9.59 10.08
N THR A 508 28.72 10.46 9.10
CA THR A 508 28.31 11.85 9.34
C THR A 508 26.80 12.00 9.23
N LEU A 509 26.20 12.81 10.10
CA LEU A 509 24.77 13.06 10.11
C LEU A 509 24.35 13.76 8.81
N THR A 510 23.52 13.09 8.01
CA THR A 510 23.00 13.62 6.74
C THR A 510 21.56 14.10 6.86
N THR A 511 20.80 13.52 7.80
CA THR A 511 19.38 13.84 7.99
C THR A 511 19.08 14.15 9.45
N LEU A 512 18.51 15.32 9.68
CA LEU A 512 18.12 15.80 10.99
C LEU A 512 16.66 16.21 10.97
N ASN A 513 15.83 15.52 11.76
CA ASN A 513 14.44 15.89 11.97
C ASN A 513 14.22 16.36 13.40
N LEU A 514 13.79 17.62 13.53
CA LEU A 514 13.55 18.33 14.78
C LEU A 514 12.14 18.93 14.79
N ASP A 515 11.14 18.29 14.18
CA ASP A 515 9.78 18.82 14.14
C ASP A 515 9.15 18.96 15.54
N ASP A 516 8.36 20.03 15.72
CA ASP A 516 7.55 20.29 16.91
C ASP A 516 8.35 20.31 18.24
N ASN A 517 9.55 20.93 18.28
CA ASN A 517 10.43 20.94 19.46
C ASN A 517 10.48 22.25 20.26
N TRP A 518 9.67 23.25 19.91
CA TRP A 518 9.61 24.54 20.62
C TRP A 518 10.98 25.22 20.79
N MET A 519 11.83 25.16 19.77
CA MET A 519 13.18 25.74 19.81
C MET A 519 13.18 27.28 19.86
N GLY A 520 12.19 27.92 19.22
CA GLY A 520 12.15 29.37 19.04
C GLY A 520 13.33 29.93 18.23
N ASP A 521 13.41 31.26 18.13
CA ASP A 521 14.42 31.94 17.30
C ASP A 521 15.85 31.74 17.79
N SER A 522 16.07 31.76 19.11
CA SER A 522 17.39 31.53 19.71
C SER A 522 17.92 30.12 19.42
N GLY A 523 17.07 29.09 19.44
CA GLY A 523 17.50 27.75 19.04
C GLY A 523 17.89 27.67 17.56
N ILE A 524 17.18 28.40 16.70
CA ILE A 524 17.49 28.48 15.27
C ILE A 524 18.74 29.30 14.98
N GLU A 525 19.02 30.35 15.74
CA GLU A 525 20.27 31.11 15.63
C GLU A 525 21.49 30.18 15.78
N HIS A 526 21.49 29.33 16.81
CA HIS A 526 22.57 28.38 17.03
C HIS A 526 22.64 27.34 15.90
N LEU A 527 21.50 26.78 15.50
CA LEU A 527 21.43 25.82 14.40
C LEU A 527 21.90 26.43 13.08
N ALA A 528 21.56 27.69 12.81
CA ALA A 528 22.01 28.42 11.63
C ALA A 528 23.55 28.63 11.65
N ALA A 529 24.13 28.99 12.80
CA ALA A 529 25.58 29.07 12.94
C ALA A 529 26.24 27.70 12.66
N ALA A 530 25.62 26.61 13.08
CA ALA A 530 26.10 25.27 12.77
C ALA A 530 25.91 24.88 11.29
N LEU A 531 24.83 25.32 10.64
CA LEU A 531 24.57 25.05 9.22
C LEU A 531 25.51 25.83 8.27
N ALA A 532 25.89 27.05 8.64
CA ALA A 532 26.91 27.81 7.89
C ALA A 532 28.27 27.07 7.89
N VAL A 533 28.54 26.48 9.06
CA VAL A 533 29.47 25.41 9.38
C VAL A 533 29.44 24.24 8.42
N ASN A 534 28.40 23.43 8.61
CA ASN A 534 28.27 22.04 8.26
C ASN A 534 28.22 21.76 6.74
N HIS A 535 28.89 20.68 6.33
CA HIS A 535 28.99 20.23 4.93
C HIS A 535 28.61 18.74 4.79
N THR A 536 27.77 18.23 5.70
CA THR A 536 27.34 16.82 5.68
C THR A 536 25.83 16.70 5.67
N LEU A 537 25.14 17.63 6.33
CA LEU A 537 23.70 17.66 6.42
C LEU A 537 23.10 18.01 5.06
N SER A 538 22.26 17.11 4.56
CA SER A 538 21.56 17.25 3.28
C SER A 538 20.06 17.48 3.45
N ALA A 539 19.48 17.03 4.57
CA ALA A 539 18.06 17.22 4.88
C ALA A 539 17.84 17.70 6.32
N LEU A 540 17.10 18.79 6.47
CA LEU A 540 16.72 19.38 7.74
C LEU A 540 15.20 19.62 7.80
N ASN A 541 14.55 19.12 8.84
CA ASN A 541 13.17 19.44 9.17
C ASN A 541 13.10 20.11 10.55
N ILE A 542 12.62 21.35 10.57
CA ILE A 542 12.41 22.17 11.77
C ILE A 542 10.99 22.77 11.77
N SER A 543 10.04 22.07 11.16
CA SER A 543 8.62 22.47 11.18
C SER A 543 8.05 22.50 12.61
N GLY A 544 7.08 23.37 12.90
CA GLY A 544 6.42 23.35 14.22
C GLY A 544 7.23 23.91 15.40
N ASN A 545 8.27 24.71 15.16
CA ASN A 545 9.22 25.15 16.18
C ASN A 545 9.04 26.59 16.67
N ASP A 546 7.89 27.21 16.39
CA ASP A 546 7.61 28.60 16.77
C ASP A 546 8.62 29.62 16.26
N ILE A 547 9.24 29.34 15.11
CA ILE A 547 10.24 30.21 14.48
C ILE A 547 9.56 31.47 13.92
N THR A 548 10.13 32.65 14.19
CA THR A 548 9.65 33.95 13.71
C THR A 548 10.61 34.55 12.65
N ASP A 549 10.42 35.83 12.34
CA ASP A 549 11.24 36.57 11.37
C ASP A 549 12.73 36.63 11.75
N GLU A 550 13.03 36.68 13.05
CA GLU A 550 14.40 36.72 13.58
C GLU A 550 15.14 35.40 13.33
N GLY A 551 14.54 34.27 13.70
CA GLY A 551 15.13 32.95 13.46
C GLY A 551 15.32 32.67 11.96
N ILE A 552 14.36 33.08 11.11
CA ILE A 552 14.51 32.96 9.65
C ILE A 552 15.60 33.86 9.09
N GLN A 553 15.86 35.03 9.66
CA GLN A 553 16.99 35.84 9.23
C GLN A 553 18.31 35.07 9.41
N HIS A 554 18.55 34.49 10.60
CA HIS A 554 19.74 33.69 10.85
C HIS A 554 19.84 32.49 9.91
N LEU A 555 18.75 31.74 9.75
CA LEU A 555 18.71 30.59 8.85
C LEU A 555 18.99 30.99 7.40
N ALA A 556 18.39 32.09 6.93
CA ALA A 556 18.61 32.62 5.58
C ALA A 556 20.06 33.03 5.37
N ASP A 557 20.73 33.60 6.37
CA ASP A 557 22.14 33.96 6.29
C ASP A 557 23.04 32.71 6.19
N ALA A 558 22.74 31.66 6.93
CA ALA A 558 23.44 30.37 6.85
C ALA A 558 23.24 29.68 5.48
N LEU A 559 22.01 29.70 4.94
CA LEU A 559 21.67 29.07 3.65
C LEU A 559 22.42 29.68 2.46
N LYS A 560 22.85 30.95 2.55
CA LYS A 560 23.65 31.59 1.49
C LYS A 560 25.05 30.98 1.36
N GLN A 561 25.58 30.44 2.45
CA GLN A 561 26.93 29.87 2.52
C GLN A 561 26.91 28.34 2.44
N ASN A 562 25.82 27.70 2.90
CA ASN A 562 25.74 26.25 2.97
C ASN A 562 25.77 25.59 1.58
N GLN A 563 26.61 24.56 1.43
CA GLN A 563 26.88 23.87 0.17
C GLN A 563 26.34 22.42 0.11
N THR A 564 25.56 21.96 1.09
CA THR A 564 25.13 20.56 1.14
C THR A 564 23.65 20.34 1.37
N LEU A 565 22.96 21.30 1.98
CA LEU A 565 21.55 21.18 2.30
C LEU A 565 20.71 21.24 1.03
N THR A 566 20.09 20.11 0.68
CA THR A 566 19.21 19.98 -0.49
C THR A 566 17.74 20.02 -0.12
N THR A 567 17.39 19.68 1.12
CA THR A 567 16.00 19.65 1.60
C THR A 567 15.86 20.42 2.90
N LEU A 568 14.96 21.40 2.91
CA LEU A 568 14.62 22.18 4.10
C LEU A 568 13.10 22.24 4.28
N ASN A 569 12.64 21.82 5.45
CA ASN A 569 11.24 21.96 5.87
C ASN A 569 11.14 22.91 7.06
N ILE A 570 10.49 24.06 6.85
CA ILE A 570 10.18 25.07 7.88
C ILE A 570 8.67 25.34 7.96
N ALA A 571 7.84 24.35 7.61
CA ALA A 571 6.39 24.45 7.65
C ALA A 571 5.85 24.66 9.08
N ASN A 572 4.61 25.13 9.21
CA ASN A 572 3.91 25.25 10.49
C ASN A 572 4.70 26.05 11.55
N ASN A 573 5.27 27.19 11.18
CA ASN A 573 5.99 28.11 12.07
C ASN A 573 5.26 29.47 12.14
N LYS A 574 5.83 30.43 12.88
CA LYS A 574 5.27 31.78 13.06
C LYS A 574 5.93 32.78 12.12
N LEU A 575 6.09 32.41 10.86
CA LEU A 575 6.76 33.26 9.86
C LEU A 575 5.96 34.55 9.63
N GLY A 576 6.56 35.68 10.00
CA GLY A 576 6.01 37.01 9.84
C GLY A 576 6.30 37.61 8.44
N PRO A 577 6.04 38.91 8.26
CA PRO A 577 6.20 39.59 6.97
C PRO A 577 7.65 39.67 6.48
N MET A 578 8.64 39.63 7.37
CA MET A 578 10.06 39.73 6.99
C MET A 578 10.64 38.38 6.59
N SER A 579 10.13 37.27 7.10
CA SER A 579 10.62 35.91 6.77
C SER A 579 10.71 35.67 5.25
N PRO A 580 9.69 35.94 4.42
CA PRO A 580 9.78 35.80 2.97
C PRO A 580 10.83 36.70 2.31
N VAL A 581 11.14 37.87 2.89
CA VAL A 581 12.20 38.77 2.41
C VAL A 581 13.55 38.09 2.56
N HIS A 582 13.83 37.53 3.74
CA HIS A 582 15.07 36.82 4.03
C HIS A 582 15.20 35.54 3.18
N ILE A 583 14.13 34.75 3.07
CA ILE A 583 14.08 33.55 2.23
C ILE A 583 14.33 33.89 0.76
N GLY A 584 13.66 34.93 0.22
CA GLY A 584 13.86 35.37 -1.16
C GLY A 584 15.32 35.79 -1.45
N LYS A 585 15.97 36.48 -0.50
CA LYS A 585 17.39 36.82 -0.59
C LYS A 585 18.30 35.59 -0.54
N ALA A 586 18.01 34.63 0.34
CA ALA A 586 18.77 33.38 0.42
C ALA A 586 18.66 32.57 -0.87
N LEU A 587 17.46 32.44 -1.44
CA LEU A 587 17.22 31.74 -2.71
C LEU A 587 17.99 32.36 -3.90
N CYS A 588 18.25 33.68 -3.87
CA CYS A 588 19.06 34.34 -4.90
C CYS A 588 20.52 33.88 -4.93
N GLN A 589 21.03 33.35 -3.80
CA GLN A 589 22.45 33.05 -3.62
C GLN A 589 22.71 31.56 -3.41
N ASN A 590 21.78 30.84 -2.79
CA ASN A 590 21.92 29.42 -2.55
C ASN A 590 21.90 28.62 -3.87
N GLN A 591 22.79 27.64 -3.98
CA GLN A 591 23.00 26.83 -5.18
C GLN A 591 22.81 25.32 -4.94
N THR A 592 22.16 24.94 -3.84
CA THR A 592 22.14 23.53 -3.37
C THR A 592 20.75 23.06 -2.99
N LEU A 593 19.91 23.97 -2.47
CA LEU A 593 18.57 23.66 -2.05
C LEU A 593 17.72 23.27 -3.25
N ALA A 594 17.22 22.05 -3.23
CA ALA A 594 16.37 21.45 -4.25
C ALA A 594 14.90 21.41 -3.80
N THR A 595 14.64 21.26 -2.50
CA THR A 595 13.30 21.17 -1.91
C THR A 595 13.16 22.14 -0.75
N LEU A 596 12.12 22.98 -0.79
CA LEU A 596 11.78 23.92 0.26
C LEU A 596 10.29 23.84 0.61
N ASP A 597 10.00 23.58 1.88
CA ASP A 597 8.64 23.60 2.42
C ASP A 597 8.43 24.79 3.37
N LEU A 598 7.52 25.68 2.97
CA LEU A 598 7.06 26.88 3.65
C LEU A 598 5.57 26.80 4.03
N SER A 599 4.96 25.61 3.97
CA SER A 599 3.52 25.46 4.14
C SER A 599 3.04 25.76 5.56
N LYS A 600 1.73 26.04 5.72
CA LYS A 600 1.11 26.35 7.03
C LYS A 600 1.77 27.52 7.75
N ASN A 601 2.12 28.55 7.01
CA ASN A 601 2.66 29.80 7.54
C ASN A 601 1.70 30.96 7.22
N ALA A 602 2.05 32.19 7.60
CA ALA A 602 1.23 33.36 7.35
C ALA A 602 1.69 34.19 6.13
N ILE A 603 2.31 33.56 5.12
CA ILE A 603 2.87 34.26 3.96
C ILE A 603 1.76 34.93 3.15
N THR A 604 1.89 36.23 2.92
CA THR A 604 0.94 37.07 2.17
C THR A 604 1.42 37.35 0.73
N ASP A 605 0.65 38.13 -0.03
CA ASP A 605 1.02 38.58 -1.38
C ASP A 605 2.36 39.32 -1.45
N THR A 606 2.67 40.15 -0.45
CA THR A 606 3.97 40.84 -0.37
C THR A 606 5.09 39.84 -0.13
N GLY A 607 4.88 38.86 0.74
CA GLY A 607 5.85 37.79 0.98
C GLY A 607 6.10 36.94 -0.28
N ALA A 608 5.04 36.59 -1.01
CA ALA A 608 5.14 35.86 -2.28
C ALA A 608 5.94 36.64 -3.34
N CYS A 609 5.87 37.98 -3.35
CA CYS A 609 6.71 38.81 -4.23
C CYS A 609 8.21 38.60 -3.96
N HIS A 610 8.62 38.53 -2.70
CA HIS A 610 10.03 38.33 -2.34
C HIS A 610 10.51 36.92 -2.70
N ILE A 611 9.69 35.90 -2.43
CA ILE A 611 9.99 34.52 -2.83
C ILE A 611 10.10 34.42 -4.36
N ALA A 612 9.17 35.03 -5.09
CA ALA A 612 9.19 35.11 -6.56
C ALA A 612 10.50 35.74 -7.09
N ASN A 613 10.96 36.84 -6.48
CA ASN A 613 12.23 37.46 -6.87
C ASN A 613 13.43 36.54 -6.64
N GLY A 614 13.41 35.72 -5.58
CA GLY A 614 14.40 34.67 -5.35
C GLY A 614 14.36 33.59 -6.42
N LEU A 615 13.16 33.07 -6.73
CA LEU A 615 12.95 32.00 -7.72
C LEU A 615 13.43 32.40 -9.13
N LYS A 616 13.26 33.66 -9.53
CA LYS A 616 13.76 34.14 -10.83
C LYS A 616 15.25 33.91 -11.03
N LYS A 617 16.05 34.02 -9.97
CA LYS A 617 17.51 33.84 -10.00
C LYS A 617 17.93 32.42 -9.65
N ASN A 618 17.19 31.74 -8.79
CA ASN A 618 17.53 30.40 -8.35
C ASN A 618 17.49 29.40 -9.52
N ARG A 619 18.44 28.45 -9.51
CA ARG A 619 18.61 27.43 -10.56
C ARG A 619 18.68 26.00 -10.01
N THR A 620 18.38 25.80 -8.73
CA THR A 620 18.53 24.50 -8.07
C THR A 620 17.24 24.00 -7.46
N LEU A 621 16.36 24.92 -7.03
CA LEU A 621 15.08 24.59 -6.44
C LEU A 621 14.17 23.97 -7.51
N THR A 622 13.82 22.71 -7.25
CA THR A 622 12.92 21.91 -8.10
C THR A 622 11.56 21.74 -7.44
N THR A 623 11.48 21.77 -6.11
CA THR A 623 10.25 21.60 -5.34
C THR A 623 10.04 22.76 -4.38
N LEU A 624 8.92 23.46 -4.52
CA LEU A 624 8.47 24.50 -3.60
C LEU A 624 7.06 24.18 -3.10
N ASN A 625 6.93 24.06 -1.78
CA ASN A 625 5.64 23.97 -1.11
C ASN A 625 5.36 25.27 -0.35
N ILE A 626 4.31 25.99 -0.74
CA ILE A 626 3.81 27.19 -0.05
C ILE A 626 2.30 27.06 0.23
N ALA A 627 1.83 25.83 0.41
CA ALA A 627 0.44 25.52 0.72
C ALA A 627 0.01 26.08 2.09
N GLU A 628 -1.29 26.23 2.31
CA GLU A 628 -1.87 26.63 3.60
C GLU A 628 -1.31 27.97 4.10
N ASN A 629 -1.13 28.94 3.20
CA ASN A 629 -0.68 30.29 3.49
C ASN A 629 -1.80 31.31 3.16
N LYS A 630 -1.47 32.60 3.10
CA LYS A 630 -2.40 33.70 2.82
C LYS A 630 -2.13 34.36 1.46
N LEU A 631 -1.70 33.58 0.45
CA LEU A 631 -1.48 34.10 -0.90
C LEU A 631 -2.83 34.42 -1.56
N GLY A 632 -3.01 35.67 -1.92
CA GLY A 632 -4.08 36.20 -2.74
C GLY A 632 -3.78 36.20 -4.24
N PRO A 633 -4.62 36.87 -5.06
CA PRO A 633 -4.40 37.00 -6.50
C PRO A 633 -3.08 37.66 -6.89
N MET A 634 -2.58 38.60 -6.09
CA MET A 634 -1.32 39.30 -6.37
C MET A 634 -0.12 38.42 -6.07
N GLY A 635 -0.16 37.61 -5.01
CA GLY A 635 0.87 36.63 -4.71
C GLY A 635 0.99 35.62 -5.84
N ALA A 636 -0.14 35.13 -6.35
CA ALA A 636 -0.18 34.28 -7.53
C ALA A 636 0.36 34.96 -8.81
N LEU A 637 0.12 36.27 -8.99
CA LEU A 637 0.75 37.04 -10.08
C LEU A 637 2.26 37.04 -9.97
N PHE A 638 2.80 37.29 -8.78
CA PHE A 638 4.26 37.32 -8.57
C PHE A 638 4.90 35.96 -8.80
N ILE A 639 4.30 34.89 -8.26
CA ILE A 639 4.75 33.52 -8.51
C ILE A 639 4.68 33.20 -10.01
N GLY A 640 3.58 33.53 -10.69
CA GLY A 640 3.45 33.34 -12.14
C GLY A 640 4.55 34.07 -12.93
N ARG A 641 4.84 35.33 -12.60
CA ARG A 641 5.94 36.09 -13.23
C ARG A 641 7.31 35.46 -12.98
N ALA A 642 7.53 34.84 -11.82
CA ALA A 642 8.76 34.11 -11.58
C ALA A 642 8.87 32.84 -12.43
N LEU A 643 7.75 32.12 -12.65
CA LEU A 643 7.72 30.93 -13.50
C LEU A 643 8.01 31.23 -14.98
N HIS A 644 7.76 32.45 -15.46
CA HIS A 644 8.19 32.83 -16.82
C HIS A 644 9.72 32.72 -17.00
N GLU A 645 10.48 33.05 -15.95
CA GLU A 645 11.95 33.11 -16.00
C GLU A 645 12.61 31.86 -15.41
N ASN A 646 11.97 31.22 -14.42
CA ASN A 646 12.49 30.03 -13.77
C ASN A 646 12.15 28.78 -14.59
N GLN A 647 13.17 28.01 -14.96
CA GLN A 647 13.03 26.77 -15.73
C GLN A 647 13.48 25.53 -14.93
N THR A 648 13.65 25.66 -13.61
CA THR A 648 14.19 24.61 -12.75
C THR A 648 13.13 24.03 -11.83
N LEU A 649 12.13 24.83 -11.47
CA LEU A 649 11.02 24.39 -10.63
C LEU A 649 10.15 23.40 -11.42
N THR A 650 10.03 22.19 -10.89
CA THR A 650 9.23 21.10 -11.48
C THR A 650 7.98 20.80 -10.67
N THR A 651 8.00 21.08 -9.37
CA THR A 651 6.90 20.82 -8.43
C THR A 651 6.56 22.08 -7.64
N LEU A 652 5.30 22.53 -7.77
CA LEU A 652 4.78 23.70 -7.08
C LEU A 652 3.48 23.36 -6.36
N ASN A 653 3.47 23.53 -5.04
CA ASN A 653 2.27 23.37 -4.22
C ASN A 653 1.81 24.72 -3.67
N LEU A 654 0.63 25.16 -4.13
CA LEU A 654 -0.07 26.40 -3.79
C LEU A 654 -1.41 26.10 -3.09
N ARG A 655 -1.67 24.86 -2.67
CA ARG A 655 -2.93 24.41 -2.08
C ARG A 655 -3.36 25.30 -0.91
N ASN A 656 -4.67 25.49 -0.74
CA ASN A 656 -5.29 26.15 0.42
C ASN A 656 -4.71 27.54 0.70
N ASN A 657 -4.66 28.37 -0.35
CA ASN A 657 -4.42 29.80 -0.28
C ASN A 657 -5.70 30.56 -0.68
N ASP A 658 -5.67 31.89 -0.77
CA ASP A 658 -6.78 32.74 -1.20
C ASP A 658 -6.56 33.28 -2.63
N ILE A 659 -6.00 32.46 -3.52
CA ILE A 659 -5.57 32.86 -4.87
C ILE A 659 -6.74 33.39 -5.71
N ARG A 660 -7.95 32.86 -5.52
CA ARG A 660 -9.20 33.26 -6.20
C ARG A 660 -9.08 33.18 -7.75
N ARG A 661 -10.14 33.60 -8.44
CA ARG A 661 -10.25 33.52 -9.91
C ARG A 661 -9.14 34.24 -10.69
N SER A 662 -8.76 35.45 -10.26
CA SER A 662 -7.76 36.26 -10.96
C SER A 662 -6.36 35.72 -10.76
N GLY A 663 -6.04 35.18 -9.57
CA GLY A 663 -4.79 34.50 -9.34
C GLY A 663 -4.67 33.19 -10.16
N ALA A 664 -5.76 32.44 -10.30
CA ALA A 664 -5.79 31.25 -11.18
C ALA A 664 -5.45 31.61 -12.63
N LYS A 665 -6.00 32.73 -13.13
CA LYS A 665 -5.64 33.28 -14.45
C LYS A 665 -4.14 33.58 -14.54
N ASN A 666 -3.56 34.25 -13.55
CA ASN A 666 -2.14 34.62 -13.58
C ASN A 666 -1.21 33.40 -13.58
N ILE A 667 -1.50 32.37 -12.77
CA ILE A 667 -0.74 31.11 -12.78
C ILE A 667 -0.89 30.39 -14.12
N THR A 668 -2.10 30.39 -14.66
CA THR A 668 -2.40 29.79 -15.96
C THR A 668 -1.62 30.47 -17.08
N GLU A 669 -1.62 31.81 -17.15
CA GLU A 669 -0.84 32.57 -18.14
C GLU A 669 0.64 32.25 -18.03
N ALA A 670 1.16 32.09 -16.82
CA ALA A 670 2.54 31.69 -16.61
C ALA A 670 2.89 30.29 -17.12
N LEU A 671 1.98 29.36 -16.92
CA LEU A 671 2.10 27.99 -17.44
C LEU A 671 1.85 27.92 -18.96
N HIS A 672 1.42 28.97 -19.65
CA HIS A 672 1.47 28.95 -21.13
C HIS A 672 2.92 28.98 -21.65
N ILE A 673 3.82 29.58 -20.86
CA ILE A 673 5.21 29.84 -21.25
C ILE A 673 6.16 28.87 -20.53
N ASN A 674 5.90 28.59 -19.26
CA ASN A 674 6.74 27.72 -18.45
C ASN A 674 6.57 26.25 -18.87
N CYS A 675 7.69 25.59 -19.19
CA CYS A 675 7.72 24.17 -19.58
C CYS A 675 8.38 23.27 -18.52
N SER A 676 8.81 23.84 -17.38
CA SER A 676 9.51 23.09 -16.32
C SER A 676 8.56 22.48 -15.30
N VAL A 677 7.49 23.19 -14.93
CA VAL A 677 6.53 22.74 -13.91
C VAL A 677 5.72 21.57 -14.47
N SER A 678 5.93 20.40 -13.88
CA SER A 678 5.25 19.16 -14.24
C SER A 678 4.25 18.70 -13.19
N THR A 679 4.41 19.14 -11.94
CA THR A 679 3.51 18.84 -10.81
C THR A 679 3.00 20.12 -10.19
N LEU A 680 1.68 20.30 -10.18
CA LEU A 680 1.02 21.49 -9.66
C LEU A 680 -0.15 21.10 -8.73
N ASP A 681 -0.12 21.55 -7.48
CA ASP A 681 -1.28 21.51 -6.59
C ASP A 681 -1.79 22.93 -6.32
N ILE A 682 -3.02 23.20 -6.77
CA ILE A 682 -3.70 24.48 -6.61
C ILE A 682 -5.08 24.29 -5.96
N GLY A 683 -5.31 23.15 -5.30
CA GLY A 683 -6.56 22.85 -4.60
C GLY A 683 -6.90 23.85 -3.50
N ALA A 684 -8.16 23.89 -3.06
CA ALA A 684 -8.65 24.71 -1.95
C ALA A 684 -8.44 26.24 -2.09
N ASN A 685 -8.36 26.78 -3.31
CA ASN A 685 -8.04 28.20 -3.58
C ASN A 685 -9.21 29.13 -3.97
N ARG A 686 -10.47 28.72 -3.69
CA ARG A 686 -11.69 29.52 -3.95
C ARG A 686 -11.81 30.08 -5.38
N PHE A 687 -11.40 29.30 -6.38
CA PHE A 687 -11.39 29.71 -7.79
C PHE A 687 -12.76 30.04 -8.38
N ARG A 688 -13.82 29.35 -7.93
CA ARG A 688 -15.12 29.29 -8.63
C ARG A 688 -14.92 28.80 -10.08
N ASP A 689 -15.99 28.79 -10.87
CA ASP A 689 -15.95 28.21 -12.21
C ASP A 689 -15.01 28.95 -13.17
N GLU A 690 -15.00 30.28 -13.14
CA GLU A 690 -14.13 31.09 -14.00
C GLU A 690 -12.64 30.77 -13.82
N GLY A 691 -12.21 30.50 -12.58
CA GLY A 691 -10.83 30.10 -12.32
C GLY A 691 -10.49 28.72 -12.89
N ILE A 692 -11.44 27.78 -12.88
CA ILE A 692 -11.28 26.48 -13.55
C ILE A 692 -11.17 26.66 -15.06
N LEU A 693 -12.02 27.51 -15.66
CA LEU A 693 -11.98 27.78 -17.11
C LEU A 693 -10.62 28.33 -17.57
N ASN A 694 -9.93 29.11 -16.74
CA ASN A 694 -8.57 29.53 -17.05
C ASN A 694 -7.64 28.31 -17.12
N ILE A 695 -7.67 27.42 -16.11
CA ILE A 695 -6.82 26.22 -16.05
C ILE A 695 -7.04 25.28 -17.25
N VAL A 696 -8.29 25.21 -17.76
CA VAL A 696 -8.63 24.45 -18.98
C VAL A 696 -7.79 24.85 -20.19
N GLY A 697 -7.47 26.14 -20.33
CA GLY A 697 -6.63 26.62 -21.43
C GLY A 697 -5.22 26.02 -21.42
N VAL A 698 -4.58 25.99 -20.24
CA VAL A 698 -3.22 25.43 -20.06
C VAL A 698 -3.17 23.93 -20.33
N LEU A 699 -4.21 23.19 -19.95
CA LEU A 699 -4.25 21.74 -20.17
C LEU A 699 -4.22 21.35 -21.65
N ARG A 700 -4.56 22.24 -22.58
CA ARG A 700 -4.48 21.94 -24.02
C ARG A 700 -3.07 22.02 -24.58
N ILE A 701 -2.16 22.72 -23.93
CA ILE A 701 -0.88 23.15 -24.51
C ILE A 701 0.36 22.82 -23.66
N ASN A 702 0.19 22.51 -22.37
CA ASN A 702 1.32 22.36 -21.45
C ASN A 702 1.73 20.89 -21.20
N HIS A 703 2.91 20.73 -20.60
CA HIS A 703 3.57 19.49 -20.19
C HIS A 703 3.27 19.05 -18.74
N ILE A 704 2.27 19.64 -18.07
CA ILE A 704 1.85 19.21 -16.72
C ILE A 704 1.52 17.71 -16.74
N ARG A 705 2.18 16.97 -15.86
CA ARG A 705 1.99 15.53 -15.66
C ARG A 705 1.11 15.22 -14.48
N SER A 706 1.12 16.06 -13.44
CA SER A 706 0.31 15.90 -12.22
C SER A 706 -0.37 17.21 -11.85
N LEU A 707 -1.70 17.18 -11.73
CA LEU A 707 -2.51 18.34 -11.36
C LEU A 707 -3.48 17.98 -10.23
N SER A 708 -3.46 18.75 -9.15
CA SER A 708 -4.45 18.69 -8.07
C SER A 708 -5.33 19.94 -8.05
N LEU A 709 -6.64 19.70 -8.17
CA LEU A 709 -7.73 20.69 -8.11
C LEU A 709 -8.69 20.39 -6.94
N ASP A 710 -8.20 19.65 -5.95
CA ASP A 710 -8.94 19.19 -4.78
C ASP A 710 -9.61 20.34 -4.00
N ASN A 711 -10.70 20.05 -3.29
CA ASN A 711 -11.41 21.01 -2.44
C ASN A 711 -11.87 22.28 -3.19
N LEU A 712 -12.12 22.19 -4.50
CA LEU A 712 -12.69 23.28 -5.29
C LEU A 712 -14.16 23.02 -5.59
N LEU A 713 -15.00 24.05 -5.45
CA LEU A 713 -16.40 23.94 -5.87
C LEU A 713 -16.47 24.03 -7.39
N ILE A 714 -16.58 22.88 -8.06
CA ILE A 714 -16.66 22.79 -9.52
C ILE A 714 -18.12 22.58 -9.93
N THR A 715 -18.74 23.49 -10.67
CA THR A 715 -20.09 23.26 -11.22
C THR A 715 -20.06 22.34 -12.44
N GLN A 716 -21.25 21.95 -12.93
CA GLN A 716 -21.35 21.10 -14.12
C GLN A 716 -20.71 21.76 -15.35
N THR A 717 -20.90 23.06 -15.56
CA THR A 717 -20.35 23.78 -16.71
C THR A 717 -18.83 23.81 -16.68
N ALA A 718 -18.24 24.16 -15.53
CA ALA A 718 -16.79 24.14 -15.35
C ALA A 718 -16.18 22.75 -15.57
N LEU A 719 -16.85 21.70 -15.05
CA LEU A 719 -16.41 20.33 -15.26
C LEU A 719 -16.46 19.92 -16.74
N SER A 720 -17.51 20.29 -17.47
CA SER A 720 -17.62 19.99 -18.90
C SER A 720 -16.46 20.60 -19.71
N HIS A 721 -16.09 21.85 -19.42
CA HIS A 721 -14.93 22.48 -20.08
C HIS A 721 -13.62 21.78 -19.73
N LEU A 722 -13.43 21.39 -18.47
CA LEU A 722 -12.26 20.63 -18.03
C LEU A 722 -12.15 19.30 -18.77
N VAL A 723 -13.26 18.57 -18.89
CA VAL A 723 -13.37 17.33 -19.65
C VAL A 723 -12.95 17.53 -21.11
N GLU A 724 -13.43 18.58 -21.77
CA GLU A 724 -13.06 18.85 -23.18
C GLU A 724 -11.57 19.12 -23.38
N ALA A 725 -10.88 19.71 -22.40
CA ALA A 725 -9.42 19.84 -22.47
C ALA A 725 -8.71 18.51 -22.19
N LEU A 726 -9.21 17.70 -21.26
CA LEU A 726 -8.62 16.40 -20.91
C LEU A 726 -8.73 15.39 -22.06
N LYS A 727 -9.75 15.48 -22.92
CA LYS A 727 -9.87 14.63 -24.12
C LYS A 727 -8.71 14.81 -25.10
N VAL A 728 -8.20 16.04 -25.23
CA VAL A 728 -7.10 16.37 -26.16
C VAL A 728 -5.72 16.39 -25.49
N ASN A 729 -5.69 16.50 -24.16
CA ASN A 729 -4.44 16.49 -23.40
C ASN A 729 -3.76 15.11 -23.51
N LYS A 730 -2.46 15.12 -23.78
CA LYS A 730 -1.62 13.91 -23.93
C LYS A 730 -0.52 13.79 -22.87
N THR A 731 -0.42 14.75 -21.95
CA THR A 731 0.71 14.92 -21.04
C THR A 731 0.35 14.62 -19.58
N LEU A 732 -0.90 14.88 -19.19
CA LEU A 732 -1.40 14.71 -17.84
C LEU A 732 -1.62 13.23 -17.54
N THR A 733 -0.88 12.75 -16.56
CA THR A 733 -0.90 11.35 -16.09
C THR A 733 -1.61 11.20 -14.75
N THR A 734 -1.63 12.25 -13.93
CA THR A 734 -2.27 12.26 -12.61
C THR A 734 -3.19 13.46 -12.47
N LEU A 735 -4.45 13.21 -12.11
CA LEU A 735 -5.44 14.25 -11.85
C LEU A 735 -6.14 13.98 -10.51
N SER A 736 -6.15 14.98 -9.64
CA SER A 736 -6.88 14.94 -8.38
C SER A 736 -8.02 15.96 -8.36
N LEU A 737 -9.22 15.47 -8.10
CA LEU A 737 -10.48 16.21 -8.00
C LEU A 737 -11.21 15.82 -6.71
N ALA A 738 -10.47 15.50 -5.65
CA ALA A 738 -11.03 15.04 -4.38
C ALA A 738 -11.77 16.19 -3.69
N SER A 739 -12.92 15.88 -3.08
CA SER A 739 -13.75 16.84 -2.34
C SER A 739 -14.22 18.05 -3.16
N CYS A 740 -14.40 17.88 -4.47
CA CYS A 740 -14.83 18.95 -5.38
C CYS A 740 -16.36 19.07 -5.53
N LYS A 741 -17.13 18.39 -4.67
CA LYS A 741 -18.59 18.24 -4.75
C LYS A 741 -19.06 17.73 -6.12
N ILE A 742 -18.32 16.78 -6.69
CA ILE A 742 -18.72 16.05 -7.88
C ILE A 742 -19.83 15.09 -7.47
N ASP A 743 -21.00 15.20 -8.11
CA ASP A 743 -22.16 14.35 -7.85
C ASP A 743 -22.40 13.36 -9.01
N GLY A 744 -23.36 12.46 -8.85
CA GLY A 744 -23.68 11.46 -9.89
C GLY A 744 -24.04 12.05 -11.25
N ARG A 745 -24.64 13.25 -11.30
CA ARG A 745 -24.99 13.93 -12.57
C ARG A 745 -23.74 14.37 -13.33
N LYS A 746 -22.74 14.86 -12.60
CA LYS A 746 -21.42 15.27 -13.11
C LYS A 746 -20.59 14.11 -13.67
N CYS A 747 -20.90 12.87 -13.30
CA CYS A 747 -20.15 11.69 -13.74
C CYS A 747 -20.36 11.35 -15.22
N ALA A 748 -21.41 11.86 -15.88
CA ALA A 748 -21.60 11.68 -17.32
C ALA A 748 -20.45 12.30 -18.12
N SER A 749 -20.04 13.51 -17.75
CA SER A 749 -18.89 14.19 -18.39
C SER A 749 -17.58 13.47 -18.09
N LEU A 750 -17.38 12.96 -16.86
CA LEU A 750 -16.18 12.19 -16.52
C LEU A 750 -16.10 10.85 -17.26
N ASN A 751 -17.23 10.18 -17.47
CA ASN A 751 -17.31 8.96 -18.29
C ASN A 751 -16.85 9.24 -19.72
N GLU A 752 -17.40 10.27 -20.34
CA GLU A 752 -17.02 10.68 -21.69
C GLU A 752 -15.52 11.02 -21.79
N MET A 753 -14.99 11.74 -20.81
CA MET A 753 -13.56 12.06 -20.73
C MET A 753 -12.68 10.80 -20.70
N LEU A 754 -12.99 9.87 -19.80
CA LEU A 754 -12.19 8.66 -19.59
C LEU A 754 -12.20 7.73 -20.82
N ARG A 755 -13.28 7.72 -21.62
CA ARG A 755 -13.33 6.94 -22.87
C ARG A 755 -12.36 7.45 -23.95
N HIS A 756 -12.07 8.75 -23.95
CA HIS A 756 -11.25 9.39 -24.98
C HIS A 756 -9.83 9.71 -24.53
N ASN A 757 -9.62 9.92 -23.23
CA ASN A 757 -8.30 10.27 -22.71
C ASN A 757 -7.33 9.07 -22.80
N GLN A 758 -6.12 9.34 -23.30
CA GLN A 758 -5.07 8.34 -23.56
C GLN A 758 -3.79 8.60 -22.74
N SER A 759 -3.83 9.48 -21.75
CA SER A 759 -2.63 9.86 -20.97
C SER A 759 -2.78 9.62 -19.47
N LEU A 760 -4.01 9.70 -18.96
CA LEU A 760 -4.30 9.66 -17.53
C LEU A 760 -4.15 8.23 -17.01
N THR A 761 -3.28 8.08 -16.03
CA THR A 761 -2.99 6.82 -15.33
C THR A 761 -3.58 6.82 -13.92
N THR A 762 -3.63 7.98 -13.27
CA THR A 762 -4.13 8.13 -11.90
C THR A 762 -5.23 9.18 -11.84
N LEU A 763 -6.40 8.79 -11.34
CA LEU A 763 -7.53 9.69 -11.09
C LEU A 763 -7.98 9.57 -9.64
N ASN A 764 -7.90 10.67 -8.90
CA ASN A 764 -8.39 10.76 -7.54
C ASN A 764 -9.71 11.54 -7.47
N LEU A 765 -10.76 10.87 -7.03
CA LEU A 765 -12.12 11.39 -6.86
C LEU A 765 -12.62 11.24 -5.42
N ASN A 766 -11.73 11.05 -4.45
CA ASN A 766 -12.07 10.84 -3.04
C ASN A 766 -13.02 11.93 -2.49
N SER A 767 -13.84 11.57 -1.50
CA SER A 767 -14.69 12.50 -0.74
C SER A 767 -15.64 13.35 -1.61
N ASN A 768 -16.09 12.81 -2.76
CA ASN A 768 -17.14 13.39 -3.59
C ASN A 768 -18.51 12.74 -3.33
N ARG A 769 -19.59 13.19 -3.97
CA ARG A 769 -20.94 12.61 -3.82
C ARG A 769 -21.37 11.86 -5.08
N ILE A 770 -20.51 10.98 -5.58
CA ILE A 770 -20.67 10.30 -6.87
C ILE A 770 -21.95 9.45 -6.91
N THR A 771 -22.33 8.82 -5.81
CA THR A 771 -23.50 7.91 -5.72
C THR A 771 -23.40 6.68 -6.62
N ALA A 772 -24.35 5.75 -6.48
CA ALA A 772 -24.37 4.51 -7.27
C ALA A 772 -24.47 4.74 -8.79
N GLY A 773 -25.31 5.69 -9.23
CA GLY A 773 -25.45 6.02 -10.65
C GLY A 773 -24.19 6.63 -11.26
N GLY A 774 -23.46 7.46 -10.49
CA GLY A 774 -22.15 7.96 -10.92
C GLY A 774 -21.10 6.87 -10.99
N GLY A 775 -21.11 5.93 -10.04
CA GLY A 775 -20.25 4.75 -10.05
C GLY A 775 -20.46 3.88 -11.29
N GLN A 776 -21.72 3.68 -11.71
CA GLN A 776 -22.05 3.01 -12.97
C GLN A 776 -21.38 3.68 -14.18
N LEU A 777 -21.53 5.01 -14.32
CA LEU A 777 -20.99 5.74 -15.46
C LEU A 777 -19.47 5.68 -15.51
N LEU A 778 -18.80 5.80 -14.36
CA LEU A 778 -17.34 5.68 -14.30
C LEU A 778 -16.87 4.26 -14.65
N ALA A 779 -17.57 3.23 -14.19
CA ALA A 779 -17.28 1.84 -14.55
C ALA A 779 -17.47 1.59 -16.06
N GLU A 780 -18.55 2.10 -16.65
CA GLU A 780 -18.77 2.02 -18.10
C GLU A 780 -17.63 2.68 -18.90
N ALA A 781 -17.00 3.72 -18.35
CA ALA A 781 -15.85 4.36 -18.98
C ALA A 781 -14.61 3.46 -19.00
N LEU A 782 -14.38 2.71 -17.91
CA LEU A 782 -13.24 1.79 -17.78
C LEU A 782 -13.30 0.64 -18.80
N LEU A 783 -14.48 0.28 -19.32
CA LEU A 783 -14.59 -0.72 -20.39
C LEU A 783 -13.81 -0.32 -21.66
N HIS A 784 -13.62 0.99 -21.87
CA HIS A 784 -12.95 1.52 -23.06
C HIS A 784 -11.59 2.16 -22.75
N ASN A 785 -11.41 2.68 -21.53
CA ASN A 785 -10.15 3.29 -21.14
C ASN A 785 -9.05 2.24 -21.00
N LYS A 786 -7.90 2.46 -21.65
CA LYS A 786 -6.74 1.56 -21.64
C LYS A 786 -5.50 2.16 -20.98
N THR A 787 -5.67 3.21 -20.18
CA THR A 787 -4.51 3.97 -19.65
C THR A 787 -4.56 4.15 -18.15
N LEU A 788 -5.76 4.19 -17.57
CA LEU A 788 -5.96 4.36 -16.14
C LEU A 788 -5.51 3.10 -15.41
N THR A 789 -4.55 3.25 -14.53
CA THR A 789 -4.00 2.20 -13.66
C THR A 789 -4.49 2.35 -12.23
N THR A 790 -4.76 3.58 -11.79
CA THR A 790 -5.12 3.90 -10.41
C THR A 790 -6.37 4.79 -10.36
N LEU A 791 -7.39 4.34 -9.65
CA LEU A 791 -8.62 5.08 -9.41
C LEU A 791 -8.94 5.13 -7.91
N TRP A 792 -8.96 6.33 -7.34
CA TRP A 792 -9.33 6.54 -5.94
C TRP A 792 -10.74 7.09 -5.80
N LEU A 793 -11.58 6.35 -5.07
CA LEU A 793 -12.99 6.65 -4.86
C LEU A 793 -13.38 6.54 -3.38
N ILE A 794 -12.44 6.77 -2.46
CA ILE A 794 -12.68 6.69 -1.01
C ILE A 794 -13.76 7.70 -0.62
N ASN A 795 -14.75 7.29 0.17
CA ASN A 795 -15.81 8.18 0.67
C ASN A 795 -16.61 8.89 -0.44
N THR A 796 -17.05 8.16 -1.48
CA THR A 796 -17.79 8.72 -2.63
C THR A 796 -19.27 8.31 -2.71
N GLY A 797 -19.69 7.37 -1.85
CA GLY A 797 -21.08 6.93 -1.72
C GLY A 797 -21.58 6.06 -2.87
N ILE A 798 -20.70 5.36 -3.59
CA ILE A 798 -21.09 4.51 -4.72
C ILE A 798 -22.00 3.34 -4.34
N GLY A 799 -21.96 2.88 -3.09
CA GLY A 799 -22.78 1.78 -2.60
C GLY A 799 -22.64 0.47 -3.40
N ASP A 800 -23.56 -0.46 -3.15
CA ASP A 800 -23.48 -1.82 -3.71
C ASP A 800 -23.63 -1.88 -5.23
N TYR A 801 -24.53 -1.07 -5.76
CA TYR A 801 -24.79 -1.05 -7.20
C TYR A 801 -23.62 -0.41 -7.97
N GLY A 802 -22.99 0.65 -7.45
CA GLY A 802 -21.78 1.20 -8.07
C GLY A 802 -20.61 0.22 -8.01
N ALA A 803 -20.43 -0.47 -6.87
CA ALA A 803 -19.46 -1.55 -6.72
C ALA A 803 -19.67 -2.67 -7.75
N LYS A 804 -20.93 -3.07 -7.98
CA LYS A 804 -21.31 -4.00 -9.04
C LYS A 804 -20.79 -3.58 -10.41
N CYS A 805 -21.09 -2.35 -10.81
CA CYS A 805 -20.72 -1.86 -12.12
C CYS A 805 -19.20 -1.84 -12.30
N PHE A 806 -18.45 -1.38 -11.30
CA PHE A 806 -16.98 -1.40 -11.36
C PHE A 806 -16.44 -2.80 -11.51
N ALA A 807 -16.96 -3.76 -10.75
CA ALA A 807 -16.54 -5.14 -10.88
C ALA A 807 -16.83 -5.72 -12.26
N ASP A 808 -17.98 -5.40 -12.85
CA ASP A 808 -18.31 -5.80 -14.22
C ASP A 808 -17.36 -5.16 -15.24
N ALA A 809 -16.91 -3.93 -15.00
CA ALA A 809 -15.94 -3.27 -15.85
C ALA A 809 -14.53 -3.85 -15.75
N LEU A 810 -14.06 -4.22 -14.55
CA LEU A 810 -12.74 -4.79 -14.31
C LEU A 810 -12.53 -6.18 -14.92
N LYS A 811 -13.61 -6.86 -15.31
CA LYS A 811 -13.52 -8.11 -16.09
C LYS A 811 -12.96 -7.91 -17.50
N VAL A 812 -13.10 -6.69 -18.03
CA VAL A 812 -12.68 -6.33 -19.38
C VAL A 812 -11.52 -5.33 -19.36
N ASN A 813 -11.46 -4.48 -18.35
CA ASN A 813 -10.37 -3.53 -18.18
C ASN A 813 -9.12 -4.24 -17.63
N GLU A 814 -8.09 -4.37 -18.47
CA GLU A 814 -6.82 -5.02 -18.12
C GLU A 814 -5.79 -4.04 -17.53
N THR A 815 -6.09 -2.73 -17.51
CA THR A 815 -5.10 -1.70 -17.20
C THR A 815 -5.16 -1.20 -15.76
N LEU A 816 -6.35 -1.24 -15.13
CA LEU A 816 -6.53 -0.77 -13.77
C LEU A 816 -5.95 -1.77 -12.76
N THR A 817 -4.85 -1.39 -12.12
CA THR A 817 -4.16 -2.20 -11.09
C THR A 817 -4.58 -1.84 -9.67
N THR A 818 -5.08 -0.61 -9.46
CA THR A 818 -5.41 -0.10 -8.13
C THR A 818 -6.77 0.60 -8.13
N LEU A 819 -7.74 0.04 -7.39
CA LEU A 819 -9.06 0.63 -7.15
C LEU A 819 -9.31 0.81 -5.65
N MET A 820 -9.39 2.05 -5.17
CA MET A 820 -9.58 2.34 -3.73
C MET A 820 -11.04 2.71 -3.43
N LEU A 821 -11.79 1.79 -2.80
CA LEU A 821 -13.22 1.95 -2.50
C LEU A 821 -13.57 2.09 -1.01
N ARG A 822 -12.61 2.48 -0.16
CA ARG A 822 -12.85 2.60 1.29
C ARG A 822 -13.97 3.60 1.60
N TRP A 823 -14.75 3.34 2.65
CA TRP A 823 -15.82 4.24 3.15
C TRP A 823 -16.93 4.60 2.13
N ASN A 824 -17.31 3.67 1.24
CA ASN A 824 -18.34 3.91 0.21
C ASN A 824 -19.74 3.39 0.52
N HIS A 825 -20.00 2.99 1.76
CA HIS A 825 -21.25 2.29 2.14
C HIS A 825 -21.53 1.06 1.26
N ILE A 826 -20.47 0.37 0.83
CA ILE A 826 -20.56 -0.90 0.11
C ILE A 826 -20.78 -1.97 1.18
N SER A 827 -21.97 -2.56 1.18
CA SER A 827 -22.31 -3.71 2.00
C SER A 827 -21.60 -4.96 1.47
N THR A 828 -21.76 -6.07 2.19
CA THR A 828 -21.33 -7.37 1.71
C THR A 828 -21.88 -7.70 0.32
N GLY A 829 -23.11 -7.28 0.00
CA GLY A 829 -23.75 -7.50 -1.31
C GLY A 829 -23.01 -6.82 -2.47
N GLY A 830 -22.51 -5.59 -2.26
CA GLY A 830 -21.74 -4.86 -3.26
C GLY A 830 -20.34 -5.41 -3.47
N THR A 831 -19.65 -5.76 -2.38
CA THR A 831 -18.29 -6.33 -2.47
C THR A 831 -18.24 -7.68 -3.20
N ARG A 832 -19.37 -8.43 -3.22
CA ARG A 832 -19.46 -9.72 -3.92
C ARG A 832 -19.19 -9.61 -5.41
N HIS A 833 -19.55 -8.48 -6.02
CA HIS A 833 -19.41 -8.32 -7.45
C HIS A 833 -17.95 -8.33 -7.93
N PHE A 834 -16.98 -7.90 -7.10
CA PHE A 834 -15.53 -7.80 -7.41
C PHE A 834 -14.75 -9.13 -7.38
N ASN A 835 -15.39 -10.24 -7.04
CA ASN A 835 -14.72 -11.54 -6.95
C ASN A 835 -14.74 -12.31 -8.26
#